data_AF-A0AAQ5XR48-F1
#
_entry.id   AF-A0AAQ5XR48-F1
#
_cell.length_a   1.000
_cell.length_b   1.000
_cell.length_c   1.000
_cell.angle_alpha   90.00
_cell.angle_beta   90.00
_cell.angle_gamma   90.00
#
_symmetry.space_group_name_H-M   'P 1'
#
loop_
_entity.id
_entity.type
_entity.pdbx_description
1 polymer ?
#
loop_
_entity_poly.entity_id
_entity_poly.type
_entity_poly.pdbx_seq_one_letter_code
_entity_poly.pdbx_strand_id
1 'polypeptide(L)'
;MKKAFTAEQISDWFTSGTTFANIKLTEEVAEKKSDGPPSNETSPAEVLDKGCVENVTSDGRRSQKPEPAGRSAPPPLASYEYPILPITKNRQELISLIENNSVVIIRGATGSGKTTQLPQYILDHYNEKNTSCNIVVTQPRKIGATSIARWVAMQRKCTLGSLVGYQVGLEKMATEHTQLIYMTTGVLLQKLVSAKCLTEFSHIFIDEVHERTEEMDFLLLVLRKLLHSNSYCVKIILMSATINCRQFAEYFATIIRGRMNPAYVFEVEGAPYAIEEFYLDDLHSLFPHRLHHPDDPRITPEMYNLAISLIQSFDEMEGKDSSCKFSVLLFKKNWCMLHFNFTLNELLLFRLQVYPLHSTVTLEEQNGVFLYPVPGYRKVILSTNIAESSVTVPDVKYVIDFCLVRHLVCDQETNYQSLRLTWASKTNCNQRRGRAGRVSKGYCYRLVTKEFWRNEMPDHMIPEMLLAPLATILLKVKLLDMGDPRSLLSTALSPPKLCDIVRTVLQLKEMGALSVKSDRRGQNEDGELTFLGRVLAHLPVDLYLGKMIVLGHVFGCLNECLIIGQSDELDWGKENFIQIKRIREVAELYEDLKKRVSQFNMHVSEDSQSSDYSSTHKQRFILQVVIAGAYYPNYFVQGEIDEHLASRELNGFNPRTTVMVRNLPPYSFLYYKQLQSMFRLCGQVKAISFDSSRAYVEFYGTSQDSGVLPEVSLSFLLGQKALPMELSVYPIQQIENCAGNRHIPYMKYSRYSEVTEVNCSSLPVLSFTVLEVGHFWGFLADEASLEKKRHLTAEINMRTLDPVTVSLYPNLLCLAPYSEINGQTLYYRAKTLHMRGSTVEVFFVDFGNTAVVASSSLRELPSDLQTVNAQEFQVARLHPSAESIIHGNQWSSRARNRFITLVKGHSLIVSLYSVLYGVMRVQLLINTEKTNTSVLDILVEEGHAIKAEESCDSKVTLQHAEILDVFILLQQNHEALMSLYKDKEDGTYVPDSVSSSWKDRKKEEKEIIDSLLAHFSKGSQSYVRLHGPSSPYKINFHSLMSSCRTVCIDRTSINSFALNENPHYKHERMLVAGTVSVDSTGTCILLRDTTLMPDIPGLPALITMLFTPIMELRTNKERTCYTGALCGLGCNSQTQEAILPEHDIELAFDVKFDVEDITEVRVVVRERGSYSDVLRWTAVSHAAIATASSQKTNQELHSYFLNCAHYQNIRTSQQLHAQ
;
A
#
# COMPACT_ATOMS: atom_id res chain seq x y z
N MET A 1 -13.47 12.57 24.93
CA MET A 1 -13.27 11.51 25.95
C MET A 1 -12.44 10.40 25.32
N LYS A 2 -11.63 9.65 26.08
CA LYS A 2 -10.82 8.53 25.55
C LYS A 2 -11.57 7.20 25.76
N LYS A 3 -11.79 6.43 24.69
CA LYS A 3 -11.86 4.96 24.76
C LYS A 3 -10.57 4.42 24.16
N ALA A 4 -10.02 3.36 24.76
CA ALA A 4 -8.96 2.57 24.14
C ALA A 4 -9.61 1.44 23.33
N PHE A 5 -9.07 1.15 22.15
CA PHE A 5 -9.45 -0.01 21.36
C PHE A 5 -8.89 -1.28 22.00
N THR A 6 -9.61 -2.40 21.92
CA THR A 6 -9.15 -3.71 22.41
C THR A 6 -8.41 -4.47 21.31
N ALA A 7 -7.59 -5.46 21.70
CA ALA A 7 -6.84 -6.30 20.75
C ALA A 7 -7.76 -7.03 19.76
N GLU A 8 -8.97 -7.40 20.18
CA GLU A 8 -9.99 -8.03 19.34
C GLU A 8 -10.36 -7.17 18.13
N GLN A 9 -10.52 -5.85 18.32
CA GLN A 9 -10.81 -4.92 17.22
C GLN A 9 -9.65 -4.78 16.22
N ILE A 10 -8.43 -5.11 16.64
CA ILE A 10 -7.24 -5.13 15.77
C ILE A 10 -7.14 -6.48 15.05
N SER A 11 -7.51 -7.58 15.71
CA SER A 11 -7.52 -8.93 15.13
C SER A 11 -8.52 -9.05 13.97
N ASP A 12 -9.76 -8.57 14.15
CA ASP A 12 -10.79 -8.60 13.10
C ASP A 12 -10.37 -7.83 11.83
N TRP A 13 -9.55 -6.78 11.96
CA TRP A 13 -9.02 -6.00 10.82
C TRP A 13 -7.98 -6.77 9.99
N PHE A 14 -7.24 -7.72 10.57
CA PHE A 14 -6.26 -8.53 9.83
C PHE A 14 -6.88 -9.69 9.05
N THR A 15 -8.17 -10.01 9.27
CA THR A 15 -8.81 -11.23 8.73
C THR A 15 -10.05 -11.00 7.86
N SER A 16 -10.72 -9.85 7.94
CA SER A 16 -12.12 -9.70 7.49
C SER A 16 -12.31 -9.06 6.11
N GLY A 17 -11.73 -9.65 5.06
CA GLY A 17 -11.80 -9.11 3.69
C GLY A 17 -13.13 -9.30 2.92
N THR A 18 -14.16 -9.92 3.49
CA THR A 18 -15.24 -10.56 2.71
C THR A 18 -16.69 -10.30 3.14
N THR A 19 -16.98 -9.55 4.21
CA THR A 19 -18.35 -9.51 4.79
C THR A 19 -18.86 -8.14 5.24
N PHE A 20 -19.09 -7.21 4.30
CA PHE A 20 -19.99 -6.05 4.53
C PHE A 20 -20.88 -5.67 3.32
N ALA A 21 -21.30 -6.66 2.53
CA ALA A 21 -22.19 -6.48 1.38
C ALA A 21 -23.67 -6.83 1.68
N ASN A 22 -24.23 -6.41 2.83
CA ASN A 22 -25.67 -6.57 3.11
C ASN A 22 -26.21 -5.66 4.25
N ILE A 23 -26.03 -4.34 4.14
CA ILE A 23 -26.77 -3.36 4.97
C ILE A 23 -27.57 -2.45 4.05
N LYS A 24 -28.90 -2.64 4.00
CA LYS A 24 -29.82 -1.66 3.44
C LYS A 24 -29.95 -0.51 4.43
N LEU A 25 -29.42 0.66 4.08
CA LEU A 25 -29.67 1.90 4.82
C LEU A 25 -31.11 2.36 4.53
N THR A 26 -32.04 2.01 5.42
CA THR A 26 -33.41 2.56 5.42
C THR A 26 -33.40 3.97 6.00
N GLU A 27 -33.99 4.92 5.30
CA GLU A 27 -34.12 6.31 5.75
C GLU A 27 -35.19 6.44 6.85
N GLU A 28 -34.80 6.74 8.09
CA GLU A 28 -35.75 7.14 9.14
C GLU A 28 -36.07 8.64 9.05
N VAL A 29 -37.16 8.96 8.33
CA VAL A 29 -37.82 10.27 8.44
C VAL A 29 -38.69 10.28 9.69
N ALA A 30 -38.40 11.18 10.63
CA ALA A 30 -39.12 11.26 11.90
C ALA A 30 -40.44 12.04 11.80
N GLU A 31 -41.57 11.33 11.74
CA GLU A 31 -42.93 11.90 11.90
C GLU A 31 -43.69 11.28 13.10
N LYS A 32 -44.90 11.80 13.38
CA LYS A 32 -45.54 11.73 14.70
C LYS A 32 -46.57 10.60 14.84
N LYS A 33 -46.80 10.23 16.11
CA LYS A 33 -47.80 9.25 16.62
C LYS A 33 -49.19 9.36 15.97
N SER A 34 -49.77 8.21 15.62
CA SER A 34 -51.07 7.74 16.16
C SER A 34 -51.39 6.29 15.76
N ASP A 35 -51.68 5.45 16.75
CA ASP A 35 -52.55 4.26 16.83
C ASP A 35 -52.91 3.40 15.57
N GLY A 36 -52.82 2.07 15.71
CA GLY A 36 -53.35 1.06 14.77
C GLY A 36 -54.65 0.38 15.27
N PRO A 37 -54.97 -0.91 14.96
CA PRO A 37 -54.18 -1.91 14.22
C PRO A 37 -55.00 -2.59 13.05
N PRO A 38 -55.04 -3.93 12.78
CA PRO A 38 -54.66 -4.43 11.44
C PRO A 38 -55.66 -5.40 10.73
N SER A 39 -55.34 -5.84 9.50
CA SER A 39 -55.58 -7.23 9.03
C SER A 39 -54.93 -7.57 7.67
N ASN A 40 -54.39 -8.80 7.61
CA ASN A 40 -54.32 -9.78 6.49
C ASN A 40 -53.94 -9.29 5.06
N GLU A 41 -52.78 -9.68 4.53
CA GLU A 41 -52.44 -11.00 3.91
C GLU A 41 -53.08 -11.25 2.53
N THR A 42 -52.30 -11.11 1.45
CA THR A 42 -51.88 -12.23 0.55
C THR A 42 -51.09 -11.71 -0.67
N SER A 43 -50.34 -12.62 -1.31
CA SER A 43 -49.55 -12.47 -2.55
C SER A 43 -49.78 -13.72 -3.42
N PRO A 44 -49.08 -13.99 -4.55
CA PRO A 44 -48.42 -13.14 -5.55
C PRO A 44 -48.83 -13.47 -7.02
N ALA A 45 -48.42 -12.65 -8.00
CA ALA A 45 -48.09 -12.97 -9.42
C ALA A 45 -47.67 -11.64 -10.11
N GLU A 46 -46.64 -11.49 -10.94
CA GLU A 46 -46.11 -12.26 -12.10
C GLU A 46 -46.91 -12.13 -13.41
N VAL A 47 -46.20 -12.36 -14.54
CA VAL A 47 -46.66 -12.36 -15.95
C VAL A 47 -46.91 -10.95 -16.55
N LEU A 48 -46.50 -10.59 -17.78
CA LEU A 48 -45.31 -10.89 -18.62
C LEU A 48 -45.42 -10.09 -19.95
N ASP A 49 -44.28 -9.69 -20.52
CA ASP A 49 -44.00 -9.71 -21.98
C ASP A 49 -44.61 -8.62 -22.94
N LYS A 50 -43.91 -8.46 -24.08
CA LYS A 50 -44.23 -7.74 -25.34
C LYS A 50 -44.74 -6.29 -25.30
N GLY A 51 -43.89 -5.38 -25.76
CA GLY A 51 -44.31 -4.16 -26.46
C GLY A 51 -44.17 -4.31 -27.99
N CYS A 52 -44.60 -3.29 -28.75
CA CYS A 52 -44.06 -3.07 -30.10
C CYS A 52 -44.24 -1.63 -30.60
N VAL A 53 -43.39 -1.31 -31.57
CA VAL A 53 -43.22 -0.12 -32.42
C VAL A 53 -44.50 0.62 -32.84
N GLU A 54 -44.41 1.95 -32.77
CA GLU A 54 -44.98 3.03 -33.61
C GLU A 54 -46.11 2.70 -34.63
N ASN A 55 -47.13 3.57 -34.69
CA ASN A 55 -47.28 4.48 -35.85
C ASN A 55 -48.23 5.68 -35.61
N VAL A 56 -48.25 6.62 -36.56
CA VAL A 56 -48.85 7.97 -36.44
C VAL A 56 -50.06 8.18 -37.37
N THR A 57 -51.18 8.73 -36.86
CA THR A 57 -52.15 9.52 -37.66
C THR A 57 -52.97 10.54 -36.83
N SER A 58 -52.75 11.83 -37.12
CA SER A 58 -53.71 12.95 -37.25
C SER A 58 -54.97 13.14 -36.36
N ASP A 59 -55.06 14.38 -35.84
CA ASP A 59 -56.26 15.24 -35.63
C ASP A 59 -57.25 15.01 -34.47
N GLY A 60 -57.98 16.08 -34.06
CA GLY A 60 -59.17 15.94 -33.19
C GLY A 60 -59.62 17.11 -32.29
N ARG A 61 -58.73 18.01 -31.82
CA ARG A 61 -58.99 19.20 -30.95
C ARG A 61 -59.57 19.00 -29.52
N ARG A 62 -58.95 19.73 -28.58
CA ARG A 62 -59.47 20.27 -27.30
C ARG A 62 -59.88 19.31 -26.16
N SER A 63 -58.96 19.17 -25.21
CA SER A 63 -59.21 19.49 -23.80
C SER A 63 -57.96 20.09 -23.17
N GLN A 64 -58.09 21.11 -22.33
CA GLN A 64 -56.94 21.80 -21.73
C GLN A 64 -56.39 21.01 -20.53
N LYS A 65 -55.06 20.89 -20.47
CA LYS A 65 -54.31 20.51 -19.26
C LYS A 65 -53.30 21.63 -18.94
N PRO A 66 -52.92 21.80 -17.66
CA PRO A 66 -52.18 22.98 -17.21
C PRO A 66 -50.74 23.01 -17.76
N GLU A 67 -50.24 24.23 -17.96
CA GLU A 67 -48.83 24.47 -18.27
C GLU A 67 -47.94 24.12 -17.06
N PRO A 68 -46.79 23.45 -17.25
CA PRO A 68 -45.78 23.37 -16.21
C PRO A 68 -45.18 24.76 -15.96
N ALA A 69 -44.86 25.07 -14.69
CA ALA A 69 -44.38 26.39 -14.28
C ALA A 69 -43.20 26.89 -15.12
N GLY A 70 -43.22 28.19 -15.45
CA GLY A 70 -42.43 28.76 -16.53
C GLY A 70 -40.93 28.51 -16.44
N ARG A 71 -40.36 27.95 -17.51
CA ARG A 71 -38.92 27.98 -17.75
C ARG A 71 -38.49 29.44 -17.94
N SER A 72 -37.67 29.97 -17.06
CA SER A 72 -36.99 31.24 -17.31
C SER A 72 -36.06 31.08 -18.51
N ALA A 73 -36.24 31.93 -19.53
CA ALA A 73 -35.21 32.13 -20.53
C ALA A 73 -33.92 32.65 -19.84
N PRO A 74 -32.72 32.35 -20.37
CA PRO A 74 -31.49 32.96 -19.85
C PRO A 74 -31.62 34.49 -19.89
N PRO A 75 -31.17 35.22 -18.84
CA PRO A 75 -31.30 36.67 -18.81
C PRO A 75 -30.50 37.31 -19.96
N PRO A 76 -30.96 38.44 -20.54
CA PRO A 76 -30.23 39.11 -21.61
C PRO A 76 -28.80 39.47 -21.17
N LEU A 77 -27.79 39.04 -21.95
CA LEU A 77 -26.37 39.24 -21.62
C LEU A 77 -25.97 40.72 -21.45
N ALA A 78 -26.74 41.64 -22.04
CA ALA A 78 -26.45 43.07 -22.17
C ALA A 78 -26.55 43.92 -20.88
N SER A 79 -26.52 43.32 -19.69
CA SER A 79 -26.70 44.02 -18.40
C SER A 79 -25.62 43.70 -17.34
N TYR A 80 -24.49 43.12 -17.76
CA TYR A 80 -23.36 42.84 -16.86
C TYR A 80 -22.40 44.04 -16.78
N GLU A 81 -22.30 44.65 -15.60
CA GLU A 81 -21.31 45.68 -15.29
C GLU A 81 -20.00 45.04 -14.82
N TYR A 82 -18.89 45.31 -15.50
CA TYR A 82 -17.60 44.71 -15.20
C TYR A 82 -16.93 45.36 -13.98
N PRO A 83 -16.24 44.58 -13.12
CA PRO A 83 -15.44 45.13 -12.03
C PRO A 83 -14.28 45.99 -12.55
N ILE A 84 -13.94 47.03 -11.79
CA ILE A 84 -12.75 47.87 -12.05
C ILE A 84 -11.51 47.07 -11.64
N LEU A 85 -10.85 46.47 -12.63
CA LEU A 85 -9.60 45.73 -12.50
C LEU A 85 -8.57 46.29 -13.50
N PRO A 86 -7.26 46.03 -13.32
CA PRO A 86 -6.22 46.50 -14.23
C PRO A 86 -6.52 46.24 -15.72
N ILE A 87 -6.97 45.03 -16.05
CA ILE A 87 -7.31 44.65 -17.44
C ILE A 87 -8.51 45.39 -18.03
N THR A 88 -9.42 45.92 -17.20
CA THR A 88 -10.64 46.59 -17.66
C THR A 88 -10.33 47.86 -18.46
N LYS A 89 -9.20 48.52 -18.20
CA LYS A 89 -8.73 49.71 -18.94
C LYS A 89 -8.48 49.44 -20.43
N ASN A 90 -7.98 48.26 -20.77
CA ASN A 90 -7.53 47.91 -22.12
C ASN A 90 -8.52 46.98 -22.86
N ARG A 91 -9.78 46.86 -22.40
CA ARG A 91 -10.80 45.94 -22.96
C ARG A 91 -10.86 46.02 -24.50
N GLN A 92 -11.03 47.21 -25.07
CA GLN A 92 -11.24 47.38 -26.51
C GLN A 92 -9.98 47.07 -27.34
N GLU A 93 -8.82 47.41 -26.80
CA GLU A 93 -7.50 47.15 -27.40
C GLU A 93 -7.22 45.64 -27.44
N LEU A 94 -7.44 44.94 -26.31
CA LEU A 94 -7.29 43.49 -26.19
C LEU A 94 -8.22 42.73 -27.14
N ILE A 95 -9.49 43.15 -27.25
CA ILE A 95 -10.44 42.57 -28.21
C ILE A 95 -9.92 42.74 -29.64
N SER A 96 -9.48 43.94 -30.03
CA SER A 96 -8.94 44.23 -31.36
C SER A 96 -7.68 43.39 -31.66
N LEU A 97 -6.77 43.26 -30.70
CA LEU A 97 -5.55 42.45 -30.85
C LEU A 97 -5.86 40.97 -31.09
N ILE A 98 -6.84 40.40 -30.37
CA ILE A 98 -7.23 38.99 -30.51
C ILE A 98 -8.04 38.74 -31.78
N GLU A 99 -8.88 39.70 -32.21
CA GLU A 99 -9.58 39.62 -33.49
C GLU A 99 -8.61 39.66 -34.69
N ASN A 100 -7.53 40.43 -34.62
CA ASN A 100 -6.55 40.58 -35.71
C ASN A 100 -5.42 39.53 -35.74
N ASN A 101 -5.06 38.88 -34.63
CA ASN A 101 -3.96 37.90 -34.57
C ASN A 101 -4.48 36.45 -34.40
N SER A 102 -3.72 35.45 -34.81
CA SER A 102 -4.03 34.03 -34.52
C SER A 102 -3.58 33.61 -33.11
N VAL A 103 -2.46 34.15 -32.63
CA VAL A 103 -1.91 33.92 -31.29
C VAL A 103 -1.59 35.25 -30.60
N VAL A 104 -2.04 35.41 -29.37
CA VAL A 104 -1.74 36.58 -28.50
C VAL A 104 -1.25 36.09 -27.14
N ILE A 105 -0.24 36.77 -26.60
CA ILE A 105 0.37 36.49 -25.28
C ILE A 105 0.07 37.66 -24.36
N ILE A 106 -0.46 37.38 -23.16
CA ILE A 106 -0.97 38.40 -22.24
C ILE A 106 -0.31 38.23 -20.87
N ARG A 107 0.63 39.13 -20.62
CA ARG A 107 1.36 39.26 -19.35
C ARG A 107 0.60 40.21 -18.43
N GLY A 108 0.56 39.88 -17.14
CA GLY A 108 0.09 40.82 -16.11
C GLY A 108 -0.03 40.17 -14.75
N ALA A 109 0.16 40.95 -13.68
CA ALA A 109 0.26 40.44 -12.31
C ALA A 109 -0.91 39.54 -11.87
N THR A 110 -0.69 38.69 -10.86
CA THR A 110 -1.78 37.92 -10.24
C THR A 110 -2.82 38.87 -9.65
N GLY A 111 -4.09 38.68 -9.99
CA GLY A 111 -5.19 39.60 -9.62
C GLY A 111 -5.54 40.66 -10.68
N SER A 112 -4.77 40.78 -11.78
CA SER A 112 -5.05 41.80 -12.81
C SER A 112 -6.35 41.62 -13.61
N GLY A 113 -7.02 40.47 -13.47
CA GLY A 113 -8.32 40.15 -14.08
C GLY A 113 -8.28 39.23 -15.30
N LYS A 114 -7.09 38.90 -15.85
CA LYS A 114 -6.90 38.05 -17.06
C LYS A 114 -7.89 36.87 -17.15
N THR A 115 -7.76 35.91 -16.23
CA THR A 115 -8.46 34.62 -16.26
C THR A 115 -9.97 34.73 -16.17
N THR A 116 -10.50 35.73 -15.44
CA THR A 116 -11.95 35.85 -15.21
C THR A 116 -12.62 36.80 -16.20
N GLN A 117 -12.00 37.94 -16.55
CA GLN A 117 -12.66 39.00 -17.31
C GLN A 117 -12.41 38.91 -18.82
N LEU A 118 -11.23 38.48 -19.27
CA LEU A 118 -10.93 38.49 -20.71
C LEU A 118 -11.78 37.49 -21.52
N PRO A 119 -12.04 36.24 -21.06
CA PRO A 119 -12.98 35.35 -21.74
C PRO A 119 -14.39 35.94 -21.81
N GLN A 120 -14.81 36.68 -20.78
CA GLN A 120 -16.10 37.39 -20.75
C GLN A 120 -16.14 38.53 -21.79
N TYR A 121 -15.08 39.33 -21.92
CA TYR A 121 -15.01 40.39 -22.93
C TYR A 121 -15.17 39.88 -24.37
N ILE A 122 -14.57 38.72 -24.69
CA ILE A 122 -14.72 38.08 -26.00
C ILE A 122 -16.13 37.53 -26.18
N LEU A 123 -16.67 36.82 -25.18
CA LEU A 123 -18.01 36.23 -25.24
C LEU A 123 -19.06 37.31 -25.55
N ASP A 124 -18.99 38.45 -24.86
CA ASP A 124 -19.94 39.55 -25.05
C ASP A 124 -19.77 40.22 -26.42
N HIS A 125 -18.53 40.51 -26.86
CA HIS A 125 -18.26 41.13 -28.17
C HIS A 125 -18.74 40.26 -29.36
N TYR A 126 -18.57 38.95 -29.30
CA TYR A 126 -19.07 38.06 -30.35
C TYR A 126 -20.60 37.88 -30.28
N ASN A 127 -21.19 37.91 -29.08
CA ASN A 127 -22.64 37.91 -28.90
C ASN A 127 -23.30 39.22 -29.40
N GLU A 128 -22.69 40.38 -29.12
CA GLU A 128 -23.06 41.69 -29.70
C GLU A 128 -22.99 41.68 -31.23
N LYS A 129 -22.03 40.94 -31.81
CA LYS A 129 -21.90 40.67 -33.26
C LYS A 129 -22.80 39.53 -33.79
N ASN A 130 -23.67 38.93 -32.98
CA ASN A 130 -24.48 37.74 -33.33
C ASN A 130 -23.66 36.60 -33.99
N THR A 131 -22.40 36.44 -33.60
CA THR A 131 -21.46 35.48 -34.19
C THR A 131 -21.21 34.32 -33.21
N SER A 132 -21.24 33.08 -33.71
CA SER A 132 -21.05 31.88 -32.89
C SER A 132 -19.70 31.88 -32.17
N CYS A 133 -19.72 31.82 -30.84
CA CYS A 133 -18.53 31.79 -30.00
C CYS A 133 -18.59 30.60 -29.03
N ASN A 134 -17.51 29.82 -28.99
CA ASN A 134 -17.28 28.78 -27.99
C ASN A 134 -15.85 28.93 -27.46
N ILE A 135 -15.72 29.11 -26.14
CA ILE A 135 -14.49 29.49 -25.47
C ILE A 135 -14.11 28.43 -24.44
N VAL A 136 -12.91 27.88 -24.58
CA VAL A 136 -12.28 27.07 -23.53
C VAL A 136 -11.18 27.85 -22.83
N VAL A 137 -11.11 27.71 -21.50
CA VAL A 137 -10.04 28.24 -20.67
C VAL A 137 -9.41 27.10 -19.88
N THR A 138 -8.12 26.82 -20.10
CA THR A 138 -7.43 25.82 -19.27
C THR A 138 -7.06 26.38 -17.90
N GLN A 139 -6.99 25.49 -16.92
CA GLN A 139 -6.30 25.68 -15.65
C GLN A 139 -5.42 24.46 -15.38
N PRO A 140 -4.22 24.61 -14.82
CA PRO A 140 -3.37 23.46 -14.47
C PRO A 140 -3.95 22.60 -13.33
N ARG A 141 -4.90 23.11 -12.53
CA ARG A 141 -5.36 22.48 -11.28
C ARG A 141 -6.90 22.39 -11.22
N LYS A 142 -7.45 21.23 -10.83
CA LYS A 142 -8.91 20.97 -10.75
C LYS A 142 -9.67 22.07 -9.98
N ILE A 143 -9.19 22.39 -8.78
CA ILE A 143 -9.76 23.45 -7.92
C ILE A 143 -9.82 24.82 -8.63
N GLY A 144 -8.82 25.16 -9.44
CA GLY A 144 -8.80 26.41 -10.22
C GLY A 144 -9.97 26.50 -11.19
N ALA A 145 -10.11 25.51 -12.08
CA ALA A 145 -11.20 25.49 -13.07
C ALA A 145 -12.58 25.52 -12.39
N THR A 146 -12.79 24.71 -11.36
CA THR A 146 -14.05 24.63 -10.62
C THR A 146 -14.37 25.93 -9.85
N SER A 147 -13.41 26.53 -9.14
CA SER A 147 -13.65 27.76 -8.37
C SER A 147 -13.86 28.96 -9.29
N ILE A 148 -13.11 29.06 -10.39
CA ILE A 148 -13.21 30.17 -11.35
C ILE A 148 -14.53 30.10 -12.12
N ALA A 149 -14.98 28.91 -12.57
CA ALA A 149 -16.28 28.76 -13.21
C ALA A 149 -17.44 29.13 -12.27
N ARG A 150 -17.39 28.69 -11.00
CA ARG A 150 -18.36 29.08 -9.96
C ARG A 150 -18.38 30.60 -9.74
N TRP A 151 -17.21 31.22 -9.63
CA TRP A 151 -17.08 32.67 -9.46
C TRP A 151 -17.65 33.45 -10.66
N VAL A 152 -17.30 33.07 -11.88
CA VAL A 152 -17.76 33.77 -13.10
C VAL A 152 -19.26 33.55 -13.34
N ALA A 153 -19.80 32.37 -13.05
CA ALA A 153 -21.25 32.13 -13.09
C ALA A 153 -22.00 32.99 -12.05
N MET A 154 -21.45 33.11 -10.82
CA MET A 154 -21.99 33.99 -9.78
C MET A 154 -21.92 35.46 -10.19
N GLN A 155 -20.81 35.93 -10.78
CA GLN A 155 -20.69 37.30 -11.31
C GLN A 155 -21.77 37.58 -12.38
N ARG A 156 -21.99 36.64 -13.30
CA ARG A 156 -23.00 36.71 -14.36
C ARG A 156 -24.44 36.48 -13.89
N LYS A 157 -24.65 36.12 -12.62
CA LYS A 157 -25.95 35.72 -12.05
C LYS A 157 -26.63 34.59 -12.83
N CYS A 158 -25.85 33.69 -13.44
CA CYS A 158 -26.35 32.56 -14.23
C CYS A 158 -26.13 31.23 -13.50
N THR A 159 -27.01 30.24 -13.74
CA THR A 159 -26.84 28.89 -13.21
C THR A 159 -25.58 28.25 -13.78
N LEU A 160 -24.73 27.69 -12.93
CA LEU A 160 -23.53 26.99 -13.35
C LEU A 160 -23.88 25.79 -14.24
N GLY A 161 -23.18 25.64 -15.35
CA GLY A 161 -23.50 24.67 -16.41
C GLY A 161 -24.50 25.16 -17.46
N SER A 162 -25.06 26.38 -17.31
CA SER A 162 -25.73 27.09 -18.41
C SER A 162 -24.69 27.78 -19.31
N LEU A 163 -24.67 29.11 -19.39
CA LEU A 163 -23.71 29.89 -20.18
C LEU A 163 -22.24 29.59 -19.83
N VAL A 164 -21.96 29.43 -18.54
CA VAL A 164 -20.62 29.22 -17.95
C VAL A 164 -20.58 27.88 -17.23
N GLY A 165 -19.55 27.07 -17.50
CA GLY A 165 -19.41 25.73 -16.93
C GLY A 165 -17.97 25.29 -16.70
N TYR A 166 -17.77 24.04 -16.26
CA TYR A 166 -16.44 23.43 -16.13
C TYR A 166 -16.39 21.93 -16.45
N GLN A 167 -15.19 21.42 -16.74
CA GLN A 167 -14.90 19.99 -16.83
C GLN A 167 -13.54 19.64 -16.21
N VAL A 168 -13.52 18.82 -15.15
CA VAL A 168 -12.30 18.46 -14.41
C VAL A 168 -12.21 16.94 -14.19
N GLY A 169 -11.34 16.27 -14.95
CA GLY A 169 -11.36 14.82 -15.06
C GLY A 169 -12.73 14.33 -15.54
N LEU A 170 -13.46 13.66 -14.65
CA LEU A 170 -14.79 13.09 -14.91
C LEU A 170 -15.95 14.05 -14.60
N GLU A 171 -15.73 15.01 -13.69
CA GLU A 171 -16.76 15.96 -13.27
C GLU A 171 -17.00 17.01 -14.37
N LYS A 172 -18.13 16.90 -15.08
CA LYS A 172 -18.58 17.86 -16.10
C LYS A 172 -19.83 18.61 -15.64
N MET A 173 -19.71 19.92 -15.44
CA MET A 173 -20.81 20.85 -15.18
C MET A 173 -20.95 21.81 -16.37
N ALA A 174 -21.44 21.29 -17.49
CA ALA A 174 -21.64 22.03 -18.74
C ALA A 174 -22.71 21.33 -19.63
N THR A 175 -23.52 22.12 -20.31
CA THR A 175 -24.60 21.70 -21.23
C THR A 175 -24.24 22.07 -22.68
N GLU A 176 -25.09 21.72 -23.65
CA GLU A 176 -24.97 22.17 -25.05
C GLU A 176 -25.12 23.70 -25.22
N HIS A 177 -25.60 24.40 -24.19
CA HIS A 177 -25.71 25.86 -24.15
C HIS A 177 -24.51 26.54 -23.47
N THR A 178 -23.49 25.78 -23.03
CA THR A 178 -22.27 26.34 -22.42
C THR A 178 -21.32 26.88 -23.49
N GLN A 179 -21.13 28.19 -23.51
CA GLN A 179 -20.24 28.91 -24.44
C GLN A 179 -18.89 29.29 -23.81
N LEU A 180 -18.78 29.24 -22.47
CA LEU A 180 -17.53 29.46 -21.74
C LEU A 180 -17.29 28.32 -20.75
N ILE A 181 -16.31 27.47 -21.04
CA ILE A 181 -15.97 26.30 -20.23
C ILE A 181 -14.54 26.36 -19.68
N TYR A 182 -14.40 26.25 -18.36
CA TYR A 182 -13.11 26.12 -17.70
C TYR A 182 -12.74 24.64 -17.53
N MET A 183 -11.56 24.20 -17.94
CA MET A 183 -11.18 22.79 -17.80
C MET A 183 -9.72 22.58 -17.43
N THR A 184 -9.39 21.39 -16.94
CA THR A 184 -7.98 21.03 -16.68
C THR A 184 -7.19 20.80 -17.97
N THR A 185 -5.91 21.16 -17.99
CA THR A 185 -5.00 21.00 -19.15
C THR A 185 -5.11 19.62 -19.82
N GLY A 186 -5.02 18.53 -19.05
CA GLY A 186 -5.16 17.16 -19.54
C GLY A 186 -6.51 16.81 -20.18
N VAL A 187 -7.61 17.45 -19.76
CA VAL A 187 -8.95 17.24 -20.36
C VAL A 187 -9.01 17.86 -21.76
N LEU A 188 -8.48 19.07 -21.94
CA LEU A 188 -8.38 19.66 -23.27
C LEU A 188 -7.40 18.86 -24.13
N LEU A 189 -6.25 18.47 -23.58
CA LEU A 189 -5.25 17.69 -24.29
C LEU A 189 -5.81 16.35 -24.78
N GLN A 190 -6.54 15.59 -23.95
CA GLN A 190 -7.18 14.33 -24.36
C GLN A 190 -8.17 14.57 -25.51
N LYS A 191 -9.04 15.58 -25.38
CA LYS A 191 -10.00 15.97 -26.45
C LYS A 191 -9.29 16.25 -27.78
N LEU A 192 -8.23 17.07 -27.78
CA LEU A 192 -7.53 17.48 -29.00
C LEU A 192 -6.71 16.34 -29.62
N VAL A 193 -6.13 15.43 -28.82
CA VAL A 193 -5.42 14.24 -29.32
C VAL A 193 -6.38 13.25 -29.98
N SER A 194 -7.56 13.03 -29.40
CA SER A 194 -8.60 12.16 -29.98
C SER A 194 -9.28 12.78 -31.22
N ALA A 195 -9.57 14.08 -31.20
CA ALA A 195 -10.26 14.77 -32.31
C ALA A 195 -9.33 15.16 -33.48
N LYS A 196 -8.04 15.34 -33.23
CA LYS A 196 -7.01 15.78 -34.20
C LYS A 196 -7.33 17.11 -34.92
N CYS A 197 -8.18 17.94 -34.33
CA CYS A 197 -8.49 19.32 -34.76
C CYS A 197 -8.77 20.20 -33.53
N LEU A 198 -8.78 21.52 -33.71
CA LEU A 198 -9.14 22.49 -32.66
C LEU A 198 -10.59 22.99 -32.77
N THR A 199 -11.33 22.57 -33.81
CA THR A 199 -12.56 23.21 -34.29
C THR A 199 -13.79 23.05 -33.39
N GLU A 200 -13.68 22.35 -32.25
CA GLU A 200 -14.69 22.40 -31.18
C GLU A 200 -14.79 23.83 -30.58
N PHE A 201 -13.70 24.59 -30.57
CA PHE A 201 -13.60 25.90 -29.93
C PHE A 201 -13.21 27.00 -30.93
N SER A 202 -13.79 28.20 -30.78
CA SER A 202 -13.36 29.38 -31.55
C SER A 202 -12.19 30.10 -30.89
N HIS A 203 -12.14 30.08 -29.55
CA HIS A 203 -11.07 30.67 -28.74
C HIS A 203 -10.56 29.67 -27.70
N ILE A 204 -9.25 29.46 -27.67
CA ILE A 204 -8.54 28.60 -26.72
C ILE A 204 -7.64 29.48 -25.86
N PHE A 205 -8.01 29.65 -24.59
CA PHE A 205 -7.19 30.31 -23.58
C PHE A 205 -6.36 29.29 -22.81
N ILE A 206 -5.05 29.49 -22.78
CA ILE A 206 -4.12 28.71 -21.97
C ILE A 206 -3.57 29.61 -20.86
N ASP A 207 -4.00 29.38 -19.62
CA ASP A 207 -3.62 30.19 -18.47
C ASP A 207 -2.49 29.56 -17.62
N GLU A 208 -1.85 30.39 -16.80
CA GLU A 208 -0.73 30.03 -15.92
C GLU A 208 0.41 29.25 -16.66
N VAL A 209 0.69 29.57 -17.93
CA VAL A 209 1.72 28.88 -18.77
C VAL A 209 3.16 28.92 -18.22
N HIS A 210 3.39 29.61 -17.11
CA HIS A 210 4.65 29.55 -16.36
C HIS A 210 4.80 28.28 -15.51
N GLU A 211 3.74 27.49 -15.28
CA GLU A 211 3.85 26.23 -14.53
C GLU A 211 4.63 25.14 -15.30
N ARG A 212 4.79 25.28 -16.64
CA ARG A 212 5.68 24.44 -17.50
C ARG A 212 5.59 22.93 -17.23
N THR A 213 4.38 22.45 -16.94
CA THR A 213 4.12 21.03 -16.71
C THR A 213 4.20 20.23 -18.00
N GLU A 214 4.39 18.93 -17.88
CA GLU A 214 4.55 18.03 -19.04
C GLU A 214 3.33 18.12 -20.00
N GLU A 215 2.11 18.05 -19.45
CA GLU A 215 0.88 18.21 -20.24
C GLU A 215 0.72 19.61 -20.84
N MET A 216 1.23 20.65 -20.19
CA MET A 216 1.14 22.03 -20.68
C MET A 216 2.05 22.23 -21.89
N ASP A 217 3.32 21.83 -21.79
CA ASP A 217 4.28 21.95 -22.90
C ASP A 217 3.87 21.06 -24.09
N PHE A 218 3.29 19.88 -23.84
CA PHE A 218 2.75 19.04 -24.92
C PHE A 218 1.47 19.62 -25.54
N LEU A 219 0.56 20.19 -24.74
CA LEU A 219 -0.62 20.89 -25.26
C LEU A 219 -0.21 22.07 -26.16
N LEU A 220 0.81 22.85 -25.79
CA LEU A 220 1.34 23.92 -26.63
C LEU A 220 1.97 23.41 -27.94
N LEU A 221 2.52 22.19 -27.97
CA LEU A 221 2.96 21.51 -29.20
C LEU A 221 1.78 21.07 -30.08
N VAL A 222 0.78 20.40 -29.51
CA VAL A 222 -0.44 19.97 -30.22
C VAL A 222 -1.16 21.17 -30.83
N LEU A 223 -1.38 22.23 -30.05
CA LEU A 223 -1.99 23.48 -30.50
C LEU A 223 -1.20 24.12 -31.65
N ARG A 224 0.12 24.25 -31.53
CA ARG A 224 0.99 24.80 -32.58
C ARG A 224 0.88 23.98 -33.88
N LYS A 225 0.86 22.66 -33.80
CA LYS A 225 0.79 21.76 -34.97
C LYS A 225 -0.57 21.83 -35.65
N LEU A 226 -1.67 21.73 -34.90
CA LEU A 226 -3.03 21.73 -35.46
C LEU A 226 -3.46 23.11 -36.01
N LEU A 227 -3.03 24.21 -35.38
CA LEU A 227 -3.24 25.56 -35.90
C LEU A 227 -2.63 25.75 -37.30
N HIS A 228 -1.45 25.18 -37.55
CA HIS A 228 -0.75 25.26 -38.84
C HIS A 228 -1.20 24.21 -39.87
N SER A 229 -1.92 23.15 -39.48
CA SER A 229 -2.35 22.08 -40.41
C SER A 229 -3.81 22.19 -40.85
N ASN A 230 -4.75 22.30 -39.91
CA ASN A 230 -6.19 22.16 -40.22
C ASN A 230 -7.12 23.14 -39.47
N SER A 231 -6.60 23.90 -38.50
CA SER A 231 -7.42 24.70 -37.57
C SER A 231 -7.10 26.21 -37.60
N TYR A 232 -6.73 26.75 -38.77
CA TYR A 232 -6.20 28.10 -38.97
C TYR A 232 -7.13 29.26 -38.54
N CYS A 233 -8.43 29.02 -38.37
CA CYS A 233 -9.39 30.02 -37.88
C CYS A 233 -9.39 30.19 -36.35
N VAL A 234 -8.84 29.25 -35.59
CA VAL A 234 -8.96 29.22 -34.12
C VAL A 234 -8.00 30.23 -33.47
N LYS A 235 -8.50 30.98 -32.50
CA LYS A 235 -7.73 31.98 -31.74
C LYS A 235 -7.07 31.34 -30.52
N ILE A 236 -5.79 31.57 -30.32
CA ILE A 236 -5.04 31.07 -29.15
C ILE A 236 -4.58 32.26 -28.29
N ILE A 237 -4.87 32.21 -26.99
CA ILE A 237 -4.52 33.26 -26.04
C ILE A 237 -3.72 32.63 -24.90
N LEU A 238 -2.44 33.01 -24.76
CA LEU A 238 -1.58 32.53 -23.67
C LEU A 238 -1.57 33.57 -22.54
N MET A 239 -1.86 33.19 -21.30
CA MET A 239 -1.96 34.11 -20.15
C MET A 239 -0.98 33.70 -19.04
N SER A 240 -0.32 34.69 -18.43
CA SER A 240 0.60 34.43 -17.30
C SER A 240 0.96 35.69 -16.50
N ALA A 241 1.44 35.51 -15.27
CA ALA A 241 1.97 36.58 -14.41
C ALA A 241 3.50 36.78 -14.52
N THR A 242 4.25 35.72 -14.75
CA THR A 242 5.73 35.67 -14.52
C THR A 242 6.52 35.11 -15.73
N ILE A 243 5.88 35.06 -16.89
CA ILE A 243 6.42 34.48 -18.13
C ILE A 243 7.62 35.24 -18.72
N ASN A 244 8.58 34.49 -19.26
CA ASN A 244 9.49 34.99 -20.29
C ASN A 244 8.71 35.07 -21.62
N CYS A 245 8.01 36.18 -21.86
CA CYS A 245 7.14 36.36 -23.04
C CYS A 245 7.84 36.01 -24.36
N ARG A 246 9.14 36.33 -24.46
CA ARG A 246 9.94 36.20 -25.67
C ARG A 246 10.02 34.75 -26.16
N GLN A 247 10.29 33.79 -25.27
CA GLN A 247 10.39 32.38 -25.64
C GLN A 247 9.09 31.87 -26.29
N PHE A 248 7.94 32.23 -25.72
CA PHE A 248 6.62 31.84 -26.24
C PHE A 248 6.26 32.60 -27.53
N ALA A 249 6.64 33.88 -27.63
CA ALA A 249 6.41 34.71 -28.81
C ALA A 249 7.20 34.21 -30.03
N GLU A 250 8.46 33.82 -29.83
CA GLU A 250 9.33 33.21 -30.84
C GLU A 250 8.85 31.78 -31.19
N TYR A 251 8.36 31.00 -30.22
CA TYR A 251 7.81 29.66 -30.46
C TYR A 251 6.54 29.68 -31.32
N PHE A 252 5.60 30.60 -31.07
CA PHE A 252 4.40 30.81 -31.88
C PHE A 252 4.61 31.78 -33.06
N ALA A 253 5.86 32.03 -33.48
CA ALA A 253 6.13 32.89 -34.63
C ALA A 253 5.52 32.35 -35.93
N THR A 254 4.91 33.24 -36.72
CA THR A 254 4.25 32.92 -37.99
C THR A 254 5.00 33.53 -39.17
N ILE A 255 4.90 32.92 -40.35
CA ILE A 255 5.59 33.41 -41.55
C ILE A 255 4.71 34.46 -42.25
N ILE A 256 5.11 35.73 -42.18
CA ILE A 256 4.43 36.86 -42.81
C ILE A 256 5.38 37.50 -43.81
N ARG A 257 4.99 37.54 -45.10
CA ARG A 257 5.81 38.08 -46.21
C ARG A 257 7.25 37.52 -46.26
N GLY A 258 7.41 36.23 -45.97
CA GLY A 258 8.71 35.53 -45.99
C GLY A 258 9.61 35.80 -44.77
N ARG A 259 9.12 36.46 -43.72
CA ARG A 259 9.83 36.63 -42.44
C ARG A 259 9.04 35.95 -41.32
N MET A 260 9.75 35.39 -40.34
CA MET A 260 9.12 34.92 -39.11
C MET A 260 8.85 36.13 -38.21
N ASN A 261 7.58 36.39 -37.94
CA ASN A 261 7.14 37.43 -37.00
C ASN A 261 6.67 36.74 -35.70
N PRO A 262 7.19 37.13 -34.52
CA PRO A 262 6.78 36.56 -33.25
C PRO A 262 5.32 36.91 -32.91
N ALA A 263 4.67 36.07 -32.10
CA ALA A 263 3.30 36.33 -31.64
C ALA A 263 3.22 37.60 -30.78
N TYR A 264 2.10 38.32 -30.85
CA TYR A 264 1.95 39.62 -30.18
C TYR A 264 1.96 39.47 -28.66
N VAL A 265 2.73 40.30 -27.97
CA VAL A 265 2.81 40.36 -26.50
C VAL A 265 2.14 41.62 -26.00
N PHE A 266 1.11 41.46 -25.18
CA PHE A 266 0.44 42.53 -24.45
C PHE A 266 0.81 42.47 -22.96
N GLU A 267 1.09 43.62 -22.34
CA GLU A 267 1.39 43.74 -20.92
C GLU A 267 0.34 44.61 -20.21
N VAL A 268 -0.40 44.01 -19.27
CA VAL A 268 -1.48 44.67 -18.53
C VAL A 268 -0.91 45.51 -17.40
N GLU A 269 -0.98 46.84 -17.54
CA GLU A 269 -0.54 47.79 -16.52
C GLU A 269 -1.41 47.76 -15.25
N GLY A 270 -0.78 47.57 -14.10
CA GLY A 270 -1.41 47.71 -12.79
C GLY A 270 -0.80 46.78 -11.75
N ALA A 271 -0.23 47.35 -10.69
CA ALA A 271 0.33 46.60 -9.58
C ALA A 271 -0.77 46.21 -8.56
N PRO A 272 -0.64 45.04 -7.89
CA PRO A 272 -1.34 44.78 -6.63
C PRO A 272 -0.84 45.71 -5.51
N TYR A 273 -1.44 45.64 -4.32
CA TYR A 273 -0.96 46.40 -3.16
C TYR A 273 0.50 46.05 -2.82
N ALA A 274 1.23 46.99 -2.22
CA ALA A 274 2.62 46.81 -1.84
C ALA A 274 2.81 45.56 -0.95
N ILE A 275 3.90 44.82 -1.20
CA ILE A 275 4.30 43.63 -0.45
C ILE A 275 5.71 43.86 0.05
N GLU A 276 5.92 43.81 1.36
CA GLU A 276 7.25 43.86 1.96
C GLU A 276 7.84 42.44 2.10
N GLU A 277 9.15 42.34 1.91
CA GLU A 277 9.88 41.06 1.88
C GLU A 277 10.96 41.04 2.96
N PHE A 278 10.90 40.03 3.83
CA PHE A 278 11.87 39.75 4.87
C PHE A 278 12.58 38.43 4.59
N TYR A 279 13.87 38.41 4.86
CA TYR A 279 14.75 37.25 4.74
C TYR A 279 15.21 36.82 6.13
N LEU A 280 15.91 35.69 6.22
CA LEU A 280 16.34 35.14 7.51
C LEU A 280 17.22 36.11 8.34
N ASP A 281 18.00 36.95 7.65
CA ASP A 281 18.86 37.98 8.25
C ASP A 281 18.07 39.17 8.84
N ASP A 282 16.82 39.36 8.42
CA ASP A 282 15.94 40.41 8.95
C ASP A 282 15.23 39.98 10.25
N LEU A 283 15.33 38.70 10.63
CA LEU A 283 14.58 38.08 11.73
C LEU A 283 15.40 37.83 13.00
N HIS A 284 16.63 38.35 13.07
CA HIS A 284 17.54 38.17 14.22
C HIS A 284 16.96 38.63 15.58
N SER A 285 15.99 39.56 15.58
CA SER A 285 15.29 40.00 16.79
C SER A 285 14.30 38.96 17.34
N LEU A 286 13.78 38.07 16.50
CA LEU A 286 12.88 36.97 16.88
C LEU A 286 13.62 35.65 17.08
N PHE A 287 14.83 35.49 16.51
CA PHE A 287 15.60 34.26 16.61
C PHE A 287 17.12 34.54 16.66
N PRO A 288 17.76 34.43 17.84
CA PRO A 288 19.15 34.85 18.04
C PRO A 288 20.21 33.83 17.56
N HIS A 289 19.81 32.64 17.10
CA HIS A 289 20.73 31.62 16.62
C HIS A 289 20.96 31.73 15.11
N ARG A 290 22.22 31.65 14.66
CA ARG A 290 22.57 31.57 13.24
C ARG A 290 22.16 30.21 12.68
N LEU A 291 21.16 30.21 11.82
CA LEU A 291 20.78 29.05 11.02
C LEU A 291 21.69 28.99 9.79
N HIS A 292 22.59 27.99 9.78
CA HIS A 292 23.36 27.66 8.59
C HIS A 292 22.50 26.83 7.63
N HIS A 293 22.45 27.25 6.36
CA HIS A 293 21.84 26.44 5.31
C HIS A 293 22.77 25.27 4.98
N PRO A 294 22.31 24.01 5.07
CA PRO A 294 23.05 22.86 4.55
C PRO A 294 22.94 22.81 3.02
N ASP A 295 23.93 22.21 2.36
CA ASP A 295 23.94 22.01 0.90
C ASP A 295 22.75 21.12 0.45
N ASP A 296 22.37 20.16 1.29
CA ASP A 296 21.21 19.28 1.14
C ASP A 296 19.87 19.99 1.48
N PRO A 297 18.93 20.14 0.52
CA PRO A 297 17.65 20.82 0.75
C PRO A 297 16.78 20.14 1.82
N ARG A 298 16.70 20.74 3.01
CA ARG A 298 15.89 20.23 4.13
C ARG A 298 15.32 21.33 5.02
N ILE A 299 14.19 21.02 5.66
CA ILE A 299 13.61 21.84 6.73
C ILE A 299 14.10 21.27 8.06
N THR A 300 14.72 22.11 8.89
CA THR A 300 15.19 21.71 10.22
C THR A 300 14.13 22.03 11.31
N PRO A 301 14.19 21.40 12.50
CA PRO A 301 13.26 21.70 13.60
C PRO A 301 13.25 23.18 14.00
N GLU A 302 14.40 23.84 13.92
CA GLU A 302 14.57 25.26 14.27
C GLU A 302 13.83 26.17 13.29
N MET A 303 13.79 25.83 12.00
CA MET A 303 12.99 26.56 10.99
C MET A 303 11.49 26.43 11.26
N TYR A 304 11.03 25.27 11.76
CA TYR A 304 9.64 25.10 12.19
C TYR A 304 9.31 25.93 13.43
N ASN A 305 10.22 25.99 14.42
CA ASN A 305 10.05 26.83 15.60
C ASN A 305 9.99 28.33 15.22
N LEU A 306 10.89 28.79 14.34
CA LEU A 306 10.86 30.16 13.80
C LEU A 306 9.53 30.47 13.09
N ALA A 307 8.99 29.56 12.29
CA ALA A 307 7.70 29.75 11.63
C ALA A 307 6.53 29.86 12.63
N ILE A 308 6.59 29.15 13.76
CA ILE A 308 5.61 29.27 14.86
C ILE A 308 5.74 30.62 15.56
N SER A 309 6.97 31.06 15.89
CA SER A 309 7.21 32.37 16.51
C SER A 309 6.80 33.55 15.62
N LEU A 310 6.97 33.44 14.29
CA LEU A 310 6.42 34.40 13.33
C LEU A 310 4.89 34.50 13.44
N ILE A 311 4.18 33.36 13.39
CA ILE A 311 2.72 33.31 13.51
C ILE A 311 2.23 33.93 14.83
N GLN A 312 2.96 33.75 15.93
CA GLN A 312 2.67 34.39 17.21
C GLN A 312 2.86 35.92 17.15
N SER A 313 3.97 36.41 16.61
CA SER A 313 4.25 37.86 16.51
C SER A 313 3.22 38.63 15.65
N PHE A 314 2.56 37.96 14.70
CA PHE A 314 1.52 38.58 13.86
C PHE A 314 0.29 39.02 14.67
N ASP A 315 -0.02 38.36 15.80
CA ASP A 315 -1.10 38.79 16.70
C ASP A 315 -0.75 40.06 17.49
N GLU A 316 0.52 40.29 17.78
CA GLU A 316 0.99 41.50 18.47
C GLU A 316 1.01 42.70 17.51
N MET A 317 1.46 42.49 16.26
CA MET A 317 1.54 43.52 15.23
C MET A 317 0.19 44.01 14.68
N GLU A 318 -0.91 43.27 14.87
CA GLU A 318 -2.25 43.67 14.39
C GLU A 318 -3.15 44.32 15.45
N GLY A 319 -2.71 44.33 16.72
CA GLY A 319 -3.46 44.94 17.83
C GLY A 319 -4.65 44.10 18.32
N LYS A 320 -4.98 44.26 19.61
CA LYS A 320 -5.94 43.38 20.31
C LYS A 320 -7.41 43.61 19.94
N ASP A 321 -7.75 44.76 19.34
CA ASP A 321 -9.13 45.16 19.06
C ASP A 321 -9.63 44.77 17.65
N SER A 322 -8.81 44.09 16.84
CA SER A 322 -9.21 43.60 15.52
C SER A 322 -10.15 42.39 15.63
N SER A 323 -11.45 42.59 15.37
CA SER A 323 -12.46 41.53 15.41
C SER A 323 -12.26 40.44 14.34
N CYS A 324 -11.59 40.79 13.23
CA CYS A 324 -11.22 39.89 12.15
C CYS A 324 -9.70 39.97 11.93
N LYS A 325 -8.99 38.86 12.15
CA LYS A 325 -7.54 38.73 11.93
C LYS A 325 -7.25 38.29 10.51
N PHE A 326 -6.18 38.80 9.91
CA PHE A 326 -5.78 38.40 8.55
C PHE A 326 -5.13 37.01 8.49
N SER A 327 -5.21 36.35 7.35
CA SER A 327 -4.76 34.97 7.19
C SER A 327 -3.28 34.84 6.83
N VAL A 328 -2.71 33.71 7.28
CA VAL A 328 -1.32 33.29 7.00
C VAL A 328 -1.33 32.13 6.02
N LEU A 329 -0.43 32.14 5.04
CA LEU A 329 -0.17 31.04 4.11
C LEU A 329 1.27 30.54 4.27
N LEU A 330 1.46 29.24 4.50
CA LEU A 330 2.75 28.62 4.78
C LEU A 330 3.03 27.47 3.79
N PHE A 331 4.14 27.56 3.05
CA PHE A 331 4.55 26.55 2.05
C PHE A 331 5.54 25.51 2.64
N LYS A 332 5.21 24.20 2.61
CA LYS A 332 6.00 23.13 3.29
C LYS A 332 6.19 21.82 2.49
N LYS A 333 7.06 20.94 3.02
CA LYS A 333 7.61 19.71 2.37
C LYS A 333 6.64 18.53 2.13
N ASN A 334 5.63 18.25 2.98
CA ASN A 334 4.59 17.22 2.70
C ASN A 334 3.45 17.13 3.75
N TRP A 335 2.54 16.17 3.52
CA TRP A 335 1.32 15.80 4.28
C TRP A 335 1.52 15.22 5.69
N CYS A 336 2.73 15.14 6.25
CA CYS A 336 2.93 14.62 7.61
C CYS A 336 2.34 15.57 8.68
N MET A 337 1.02 15.50 8.89
CA MET A 337 0.30 16.21 9.95
C MET A 337 0.90 15.89 11.31
N LEU A 338 1.18 14.61 11.58
CA LEU A 338 1.53 14.12 12.91
C LEU A 338 2.66 14.89 13.58
N HIS A 339 3.73 15.29 12.87
CA HIS A 339 4.83 15.99 13.53
C HIS A 339 4.48 17.46 13.85
N PHE A 340 3.98 18.23 12.87
CA PHE A 340 3.69 19.66 13.05
C PHE A 340 2.38 19.92 13.83
N ASN A 341 1.39 19.03 13.73
CA ASN A 341 0.16 19.11 14.52
C ASN A 341 0.36 18.65 15.96
N PHE A 342 1.37 17.84 16.29
CA PHE A 342 1.68 17.56 17.70
C PHE A 342 2.20 18.83 18.38
N THR A 343 3.16 19.52 17.75
CA THR A 343 3.66 20.83 18.20
C THR A 343 2.55 21.91 18.26
N LEU A 344 1.62 21.93 17.29
CA LEU A 344 0.50 22.88 17.30
C LEU A 344 -0.63 22.52 18.27
N ASN A 345 -0.82 21.25 18.65
CA ASN A 345 -1.83 20.86 19.63
C ASN A 345 -1.42 21.18 21.08
N GLU A 346 -0.12 21.29 21.37
CA GLU A 346 0.33 21.90 22.63
C GLU A 346 0.12 23.44 22.64
N LEU A 347 -0.15 24.04 21.48
CA LEU A 347 -0.46 25.47 21.30
C LEU A 347 -1.97 25.78 21.23
N LEU A 348 -2.81 24.91 21.83
CA LEU A 348 -4.27 25.09 21.94
C LEU A 348 -4.72 26.41 22.61
N LEU A 349 -3.82 27.15 23.26
CA LEU A 349 -4.07 28.44 23.89
C LEU A 349 -4.28 29.61 22.89
N PHE A 350 -3.85 29.48 21.63
CA PHE A 350 -3.60 30.63 20.74
C PHE A 350 -4.69 30.98 19.70
N ARG A 351 -5.91 30.42 19.80
CA ARG A 351 -7.05 30.73 18.89
C ARG A 351 -6.69 30.67 17.38
N LEU A 352 -6.06 29.57 16.95
CA LEU A 352 -5.72 29.34 15.54
C LEU A 352 -6.75 28.41 14.87
N GLN A 353 -7.05 28.64 13.58
CA GLN A 353 -7.79 27.71 12.72
C GLN A 353 -6.87 27.24 11.59
N VAL A 354 -6.44 25.98 11.63
CA VAL A 354 -5.45 25.43 10.70
C VAL A 354 -6.17 24.68 9.57
N TYR A 355 -5.96 25.11 8.33
CA TYR A 355 -6.52 24.49 7.13
C TYR A 355 -5.41 23.87 6.27
N PRO A 356 -5.45 22.57 5.98
CA PRO A 356 -4.48 21.91 5.11
C PRO A 356 -4.90 22.03 3.64
N LEU A 357 -3.97 22.39 2.74
CA LEU A 357 -4.24 22.56 1.31
C LEU A 357 -3.19 21.81 0.48
N HIS A 358 -3.53 20.61 0.03
CA HIS A 358 -2.68 19.66 -0.71
C HIS A 358 -3.55 18.87 -1.71
N SER A 359 -2.95 18.23 -2.73
CA SER A 359 -3.67 17.47 -3.76
C SER A 359 -4.49 16.30 -3.19
N THR A 360 -4.00 15.65 -2.13
CA THR A 360 -4.70 14.55 -1.43
C THR A 360 -5.82 15.01 -0.49
N VAL A 361 -6.08 16.32 -0.38
CA VAL A 361 -7.23 16.87 0.37
C VAL A 361 -8.50 16.79 -0.49
N THR A 362 -9.66 16.48 0.09
CA THR A 362 -10.93 16.49 -0.69
C THR A 362 -11.26 17.89 -1.18
N LEU A 363 -11.96 18.02 -2.32
CA LEU A 363 -12.28 19.34 -2.87
C LEU A 363 -13.10 20.22 -1.91
N GLU A 364 -13.88 19.64 -0.98
CA GLU A 364 -14.62 20.38 0.05
C GLU A 364 -13.72 20.95 1.15
N GLU A 365 -12.79 20.15 1.69
CA GLU A 365 -11.79 20.64 2.64
C GLU A 365 -10.89 21.72 2.01
N GLN A 366 -10.51 21.56 0.73
CA GLN A 366 -9.81 22.61 -0.01
C GLN A 366 -10.67 23.88 -0.16
N ASN A 367 -11.97 23.74 -0.46
CA ASN A 367 -12.90 24.88 -0.54
C ASN A 367 -13.09 25.58 0.81
N GLY A 368 -12.94 24.86 1.94
CA GLY A 368 -12.96 25.44 3.28
C GLY A 368 -11.94 26.56 3.49
N VAL A 369 -10.83 26.55 2.73
CA VAL A 369 -9.80 27.61 2.76
C VAL A 369 -10.36 28.98 2.31
N PHE A 370 -11.39 29.02 1.46
CA PHE A 370 -12.02 30.26 1.01
C PHE A 370 -13.00 30.88 2.05
N LEU A 371 -13.35 30.15 3.11
CA LEU A 371 -14.22 30.67 4.17
C LEU A 371 -13.48 31.69 5.04
N TYR A 372 -14.21 32.68 5.58
CA TYR A 372 -13.65 33.60 6.56
C TYR A 372 -13.40 32.89 7.90
N PRO A 373 -12.35 33.27 8.65
CA PRO A 373 -12.11 32.74 9.99
C PRO A 373 -13.24 33.13 10.96
N VAL A 374 -13.41 32.32 12.01
CA VAL A 374 -14.29 32.66 13.15
C VAL A 374 -13.74 33.93 13.84
N PRO A 375 -14.59 34.90 14.22
CA PRO A 375 -14.14 36.13 14.86
C PRO A 375 -13.19 35.90 16.05
N GLY A 376 -12.09 36.66 16.09
CA GLY A 376 -11.02 36.51 17.08
C GLY A 376 -10.08 35.32 16.90
N TYR A 377 -10.29 34.43 15.92
CA TYR A 377 -9.35 33.39 15.50
C TYR A 377 -8.53 33.85 14.27
N ARG A 378 -7.32 33.29 14.10
CA ARG A 378 -6.49 33.48 12.90
C ARG A 378 -6.51 32.22 12.02
N LYS A 379 -6.84 32.35 10.74
CA LYS A 379 -6.74 31.25 9.76
C LYS A 379 -5.27 31.09 9.30
N VAL A 380 -4.78 29.86 9.39
CA VAL A 380 -3.42 29.46 9.00
C VAL A 380 -3.53 28.33 7.96
N ILE A 381 -3.04 28.59 6.76
CA ILE A 381 -3.19 27.70 5.60
C ILE A 381 -1.85 26.99 5.37
N LEU A 382 -1.82 25.68 5.57
CA LEU A 382 -0.61 24.86 5.39
C LEU A 382 -0.65 24.21 4.01
N SER A 383 0.22 24.65 3.09
CA SER A 383 0.14 24.27 1.68
C SER A 383 1.47 23.80 1.06
N THR A 384 1.36 23.34 -0.17
CA THR A 384 2.44 23.00 -1.11
C THR A 384 2.33 23.93 -2.33
N ASN A 385 2.85 23.55 -3.50
CA ASN A 385 2.72 24.38 -4.71
C ASN A 385 1.26 24.59 -5.18
N ILE A 386 0.27 23.88 -4.63
CA ILE A 386 -1.15 24.08 -4.95
C ILE A 386 -1.69 25.48 -4.58
N ALA A 387 -1.08 26.19 -3.63
CA ALA A 387 -1.38 27.60 -3.37
C ALA A 387 -0.49 28.57 -4.17
N GLU A 388 0.48 28.09 -4.94
CA GLU A 388 1.43 28.93 -5.68
C GLU A 388 0.81 29.55 -6.94
N SER A 389 -0.12 28.82 -7.59
CA SER A 389 -0.83 29.18 -8.83
C SER A 389 -2.28 28.66 -8.86
N SER A 390 -3.11 29.20 -9.75
CA SER A 390 -4.58 29.01 -9.85
C SER A 390 -5.47 29.36 -8.64
N VAL A 391 -5.01 29.20 -7.38
CA VAL A 391 -5.84 29.42 -6.18
C VAL A 391 -5.78 30.87 -5.67
N THR A 392 -6.95 31.47 -5.41
CA THR A 392 -7.08 32.86 -4.95
C THR A 392 -7.85 32.98 -3.63
N VAL A 393 -7.14 32.84 -2.52
CA VAL A 393 -7.66 33.15 -1.18
C VAL A 393 -7.59 34.68 -0.97
N PRO A 394 -8.69 35.38 -0.65
CA PRO A 394 -8.70 36.85 -0.66
C PRO A 394 -8.08 37.48 0.59
N ASP A 395 -8.18 36.82 1.75
CA ASP A 395 -7.84 37.37 3.07
C ASP A 395 -6.39 37.07 3.53
N VAL A 396 -5.54 36.56 2.64
CA VAL A 396 -4.12 36.28 2.91
C VAL A 396 -3.31 37.58 2.90
N LYS A 397 -2.69 37.88 4.05
CA LYS A 397 -1.81 39.05 4.24
C LYS A 397 -0.36 38.64 4.48
N TYR A 398 -0.14 37.50 5.12
CA TYR A 398 1.17 36.99 5.51
C TYR A 398 1.51 35.71 4.75
N VAL A 399 2.67 35.65 4.11
CA VAL A 399 3.20 34.44 3.47
C VAL A 399 4.50 34.04 4.17
N ILE A 400 4.60 32.78 4.58
CA ILE A 400 5.84 32.17 5.10
C ILE A 400 6.30 31.12 4.08
N ASP A 401 7.46 31.34 3.47
CA ASP A 401 8.01 30.49 2.41
C ASP A 401 9.33 29.86 2.87
N PHE A 402 9.31 28.53 3.03
CA PHE A 402 10.51 27.73 3.27
C PHE A 402 11.41 27.62 2.03
N CYS A 403 11.02 28.22 0.89
CA CYS A 403 11.79 28.32 -0.35
C CYS A 403 12.15 26.96 -0.98
N LEU A 404 11.38 25.91 -0.67
CA LEU A 404 11.58 24.54 -1.14
C LEU A 404 10.45 24.08 -2.06
N VAL A 405 10.73 23.06 -2.88
CA VAL A 405 9.80 22.40 -3.80
C VAL A 405 10.19 20.92 -3.96
N ARG A 406 9.26 20.06 -4.35
CA ARG A 406 9.55 18.68 -4.80
C ARG A 406 9.38 18.59 -6.31
N HIS A 407 10.30 17.90 -6.97
CA HIS A 407 10.15 17.51 -8.37
C HIS A 407 10.23 15.99 -8.49
N LEU A 408 9.44 15.43 -9.40
CA LEU A 408 9.65 14.07 -9.87
C LEU A 408 10.83 14.11 -10.85
N VAL A 409 11.87 13.33 -10.57
CA VAL A 409 13.08 13.26 -11.39
C VAL A 409 13.34 11.81 -11.75
N CYS A 410 13.30 11.51 -13.05
CA CYS A 410 13.77 10.25 -13.61
C CYS A 410 15.30 10.19 -13.50
N ASP A 411 15.86 9.13 -12.93
CA ASP A 411 17.31 8.98 -12.86
C ASP A 411 17.91 8.61 -14.23
N GLN A 412 19.02 9.26 -14.61
CA GLN A 412 19.60 9.11 -15.94
C GLN A 412 20.39 7.81 -16.13
N GLU A 413 20.74 7.10 -15.06
CA GLU A 413 21.36 5.76 -15.14
C GLU A 413 20.35 4.63 -15.04
N THR A 414 19.36 4.72 -14.13
CA THR A 414 18.46 3.59 -13.81
C THR A 414 17.00 3.77 -14.23
N ASN A 415 16.61 4.93 -14.75
CA ASN A 415 15.22 5.31 -15.06
C ASN A 415 14.24 5.35 -13.87
N TYR A 416 14.69 4.97 -12.67
CA TYR A 416 13.82 4.90 -11.51
C TYR A 416 13.40 6.30 -11.09
N GLN A 417 12.12 6.42 -10.72
CA GLN A 417 11.53 7.70 -10.38
C GLN A 417 11.93 8.10 -8.97
N SER A 418 12.42 9.33 -8.81
CA SER A 418 12.87 9.86 -7.52
C SER A 418 12.21 11.22 -7.23
N LEU A 419 11.45 11.30 -6.14
CA LEU A 419 10.75 12.52 -5.73
C LEU A 419 11.68 13.42 -4.90
N ARG A 420 12.68 14.02 -5.58
CA ARG A 420 13.75 14.81 -4.96
C ARG A 420 13.20 16.13 -4.40
N LEU A 421 13.71 16.57 -3.24
CA LEU A 421 13.47 17.92 -2.74
C LEU A 421 14.56 18.84 -3.27
N THR A 422 14.19 20.02 -3.75
CA THR A 422 15.11 21.05 -4.19
C THR A 422 14.73 22.41 -3.63
N TRP A 423 15.66 23.35 -3.70
CA TRP A 423 15.34 24.76 -3.61
C TRP A 423 14.38 25.16 -4.76
N ALA A 424 13.38 25.98 -4.44
CA ALA A 424 12.42 26.49 -5.40
C ALA A 424 13.04 27.66 -6.20
N SER A 425 12.60 27.87 -7.44
CA SER A 425 13.15 28.97 -8.22
C SER A 425 12.72 30.34 -7.71
N LYS A 426 13.51 31.38 -7.97
CA LYS A 426 13.14 32.77 -7.66
C LYS A 426 11.78 33.13 -8.27
N THR A 427 11.49 32.63 -9.48
CA THR A 427 10.20 32.74 -10.16
C THR A 427 9.05 32.07 -9.39
N ASN A 428 9.26 30.91 -8.77
CA ASN A 428 8.26 30.24 -7.91
C ASN A 428 7.98 31.07 -6.64
N CYS A 429 9.03 31.39 -5.88
CA CYS A 429 8.89 32.15 -4.62
C CYS A 429 8.29 33.56 -4.84
N ASN A 430 8.54 34.19 -5.98
CA ASN A 430 7.92 35.47 -6.33
C ASN A 430 6.40 35.37 -6.60
N GLN A 431 5.89 34.20 -7.00
CA GLN A 431 4.45 33.91 -7.11
C GLN A 431 3.83 33.61 -5.75
N ARG A 432 4.54 32.84 -4.89
CA ARG A 432 4.15 32.61 -3.48
C ARG A 432 3.96 33.94 -2.75
N ARG A 433 4.93 34.84 -2.87
CA ARG A 433 4.86 36.22 -2.41
C ARG A 433 3.61 36.94 -2.93
N GLY A 434 3.31 36.84 -4.23
CA GLY A 434 2.12 37.41 -4.88
C GLY A 434 0.77 36.79 -4.47
N ARG A 435 0.74 35.88 -3.50
CA ARG A 435 -0.49 35.44 -2.80
C ARG A 435 -0.87 36.40 -1.67
N ALA A 436 0.09 37.15 -1.11
CA ALA A 436 -0.17 38.36 -0.33
C ALA A 436 -0.38 39.59 -1.26
N GLY A 437 -0.77 40.75 -0.70
CA GLY A 437 -0.86 42.01 -1.44
C GLY A 437 -2.13 42.20 -2.29
N ARG A 438 -3.14 41.34 -2.13
CA ARG A 438 -4.30 41.30 -3.06
C ARG A 438 -5.45 42.24 -2.69
N VAL A 439 -5.71 42.39 -1.39
CA VAL A 439 -6.79 43.27 -0.86
C VAL A 439 -6.25 44.37 0.06
N SER A 440 -4.99 44.27 0.47
CA SER A 440 -4.32 45.17 1.41
C SER A 440 -2.80 44.98 1.33
N LYS A 441 -2.02 45.86 1.99
CA LYS A 441 -0.56 45.72 2.10
C LYS A 441 -0.18 44.35 2.66
N GLY A 442 0.66 43.61 1.93
CA GLY A 442 1.08 42.25 2.26
C GLY A 442 2.50 42.16 2.83
N TYR A 443 2.83 40.98 3.37
CA TYR A 443 4.13 40.66 3.93
C TYR A 443 4.56 39.24 3.55
N CYS A 444 5.83 39.05 3.17
CA CYS A 444 6.40 37.76 2.81
C CYS A 444 7.71 37.50 3.56
N TYR A 445 7.77 36.37 4.26
CA TYR A 445 8.91 35.93 5.05
C TYR A 445 9.55 34.71 4.37
N ARG A 446 10.75 34.90 3.83
CA ARG A 446 11.55 33.87 3.16
C ARG A 446 12.54 33.30 4.16
N LEU A 447 12.47 32.00 4.45
CA LEU A 447 13.33 31.36 5.46
C LEU A 447 14.72 30.98 4.89
N VAL A 448 15.32 31.90 4.12
CA VAL A 448 16.67 31.83 3.55
C VAL A 448 17.38 33.18 3.73
N THR A 449 18.71 33.18 3.80
CA THR A 449 19.51 34.42 3.85
C THR A 449 19.52 35.16 2.51
N LYS A 450 19.75 36.48 2.54
CA LYS A 450 19.86 37.35 1.35
C LYS A 450 21.04 36.98 0.46
N GLU A 451 22.09 36.42 1.03
CA GLU A 451 23.27 35.93 0.30
C GLU A 451 22.92 34.66 -0.48
N PHE A 452 22.38 33.64 0.20
CA PHE A 452 21.90 32.41 -0.44
C PHE A 452 20.85 32.68 -1.52
N TRP A 453 19.91 33.61 -1.25
CA TRP A 453 18.91 34.03 -2.23
C TRP A 453 19.50 34.69 -3.48
N ARG A 454 20.64 35.37 -3.40
CA ARG A 454 21.28 35.98 -4.58
C ARG A 454 22.07 34.95 -5.38
N ASN A 455 22.88 34.16 -4.70
CA ASN A 455 23.93 33.35 -5.29
C ASN A 455 23.46 31.94 -5.68
N GLU A 456 22.71 31.26 -4.81
CA GLU A 456 22.42 29.82 -4.93
C GLU A 456 21.00 29.52 -5.48
N MET A 457 20.02 30.39 -5.22
CA MET A 457 18.64 30.16 -5.65
C MET A 457 18.47 30.29 -7.18
N PRO A 458 17.99 29.26 -7.91
CA PRO A 458 17.91 29.31 -9.37
C PRO A 458 16.81 30.28 -9.85
N ASP A 459 17.05 31.06 -10.90
CA ASP A 459 16.08 32.09 -11.33
C ASP A 459 14.76 31.49 -11.83
N HIS A 460 14.84 30.44 -12.64
CA HIS A 460 13.70 29.79 -13.30
C HIS A 460 13.62 28.30 -12.97
N MET A 461 12.40 27.75 -13.03
CA MET A 461 12.13 26.33 -12.88
C MET A 461 12.48 25.58 -14.18
N ILE A 462 13.06 24.39 -14.07
CA ILE A 462 13.27 23.49 -15.21
C ILE A 462 11.89 22.90 -15.61
N PRO A 463 11.48 22.96 -16.89
CA PRO A 463 10.22 22.35 -17.35
C PRO A 463 10.14 20.86 -17.05
N GLU A 464 8.95 20.36 -16.66
CA GLU A 464 8.76 18.95 -16.29
C GLU A 464 9.04 18.00 -17.48
N MET A 465 8.82 18.48 -18.71
CA MET A 465 9.19 17.83 -19.98
C MET A 465 10.69 17.42 -20.07
N LEU A 466 11.56 17.96 -19.20
CA LEU A 466 13.00 17.65 -19.15
C LEU A 466 13.42 16.81 -17.93
N LEU A 467 12.47 16.43 -17.06
CA LEU A 467 12.71 15.76 -15.77
C LEU A 467 11.81 14.54 -15.53
N ALA A 468 10.60 14.54 -16.08
CA ALA A 468 9.57 13.54 -15.86
C ALA A 468 9.67 12.35 -16.85
N PRO A 469 9.12 11.16 -16.52
CA PRO A 469 9.08 10.02 -17.43
C PRO A 469 8.10 10.24 -18.59
N LEU A 470 8.62 10.30 -19.81
CA LEU A 470 7.88 10.71 -21.02
C LEU A 470 6.85 9.69 -21.54
N ALA A 471 6.65 8.55 -20.85
CA ALA A 471 5.93 7.39 -21.36
C ALA A 471 4.48 7.70 -21.76
N THR A 472 3.75 8.42 -20.89
CA THR A 472 2.36 8.83 -21.13
C THR A 472 2.25 9.83 -22.28
N ILE A 473 3.22 10.73 -22.45
CA ILE A 473 3.27 11.64 -23.60
C ILE A 473 3.62 10.90 -24.88
N LEU A 474 4.54 9.93 -24.87
CA LEU A 474 4.92 9.19 -26.07
C LEU A 474 3.75 8.33 -26.59
N LEU A 475 2.92 7.80 -25.70
CA LEU A 475 1.64 7.19 -26.07
C LEU A 475 0.64 8.20 -26.67
N LYS A 476 0.49 9.40 -26.09
CA LYS A 476 -0.34 10.49 -26.66
C LYS A 476 0.19 10.98 -28.03
N VAL A 477 1.52 11.02 -28.23
CA VAL A 477 2.19 11.28 -29.52
C VAL A 477 1.82 10.22 -30.56
N LYS A 478 1.86 8.94 -30.18
CA LYS A 478 1.50 7.82 -31.07
C LYS A 478 0.01 7.80 -31.42
N LEU A 479 -0.89 8.22 -30.51
CA LEU A 479 -2.29 8.44 -30.84
C LEU A 479 -2.50 9.62 -31.80
N LEU A 480 -1.76 10.72 -31.62
CA LEU A 480 -1.89 11.92 -32.44
C LEU A 480 -1.51 11.66 -33.91
N ASP A 481 -0.53 10.77 -34.16
CA ASP A 481 -0.12 10.31 -35.49
C ASP A 481 0.31 11.45 -36.44
N MET A 482 1.32 12.21 -36.01
CA MET A 482 1.91 13.32 -36.77
C MET A 482 3.41 13.10 -37.07
N GLY A 483 3.80 11.84 -37.30
CA GLY A 483 5.17 11.41 -37.63
C GLY A 483 5.95 10.77 -36.48
N ASP A 484 7.25 10.55 -36.69
CA ASP A 484 8.16 9.95 -35.71
C ASP A 484 8.23 10.77 -34.40
N PRO A 485 8.21 10.12 -33.22
CA PRO A 485 8.19 10.81 -31.92
C PRO A 485 9.37 11.78 -31.73
N ARG A 486 10.56 11.41 -32.19
CA ARG A 486 11.78 12.22 -32.05
C ARG A 486 11.65 13.52 -32.84
N SER A 487 11.24 13.42 -34.10
CA SER A 487 10.96 14.56 -34.98
C SER A 487 9.86 15.46 -34.43
N LEU A 488 8.78 14.89 -33.87
CA LEU A 488 7.69 15.69 -33.30
C LEU A 488 8.12 16.43 -32.03
N LEU A 489 8.70 15.72 -31.05
CA LEU A 489 9.13 16.27 -29.77
C LEU A 489 10.31 17.25 -29.90
N SER A 490 11.16 17.10 -30.92
CA SER A 490 12.21 18.09 -31.26
C SER A 490 11.65 19.49 -31.54
N THR A 491 10.36 19.61 -31.84
CA THR A 491 9.67 20.89 -32.13
C THR A 491 8.83 21.42 -30.97
N ALA A 492 8.95 20.83 -29.77
CA ALA A 492 8.34 21.32 -28.52
C ALA A 492 8.98 22.63 -28.01
N LEU A 493 8.34 23.28 -27.03
CA LEU A 493 8.82 24.54 -26.42
C LEU A 493 10.13 24.35 -25.64
N SER A 494 10.34 23.17 -25.06
CA SER A 494 11.60 22.71 -24.50
C SER A 494 11.73 21.21 -24.79
N PRO A 495 12.41 20.84 -25.89
CA PRO A 495 12.50 19.45 -26.33
C PRO A 495 13.21 18.54 -25.30
N PRO A 496 12.67 17.35 -24.99
CA PRO A 496 13.38 16.35 -24.21
C PRO A 496 14.62 15.83 -24.96
N LYS A 497 15.58 15.24 -24.25
CA LYS A 497 16.79 14.70 -24.88
C LYS A 497 16.43 13.47 -25.72
N LEU A 498 17.17 13.27 -26.82
CA LEU A 498 16.95 12.12 -27.71
C LEU A 498 17.17 10.77 -27.00
N CYS A 499 18.12 10.68 -26.06
CA CYS A 499 18.32 9.49 -25.23
C CYS A 499 17.08 9.16 -24.38
N ASP A 500 16.47 10.18 -23.76
CA ASP A 500 15.31 10.01 -22.89
C ASP A 500 14.09 9.51 -23.70
N ILE A 501 13.91 10.01 -24.93
CA ILE A 501 12.88 9.54 -25.88
C ILE A 501 13.12 8.09 -26.29
N VAL A 502 14.33 7.75 -26.76
CA VAL A 502 14.66 6.39 -27.22
C VAL A 502 14.50 5.39 -26.09
N ARG A 503 14.97 5.73 -24.88
CA ARG A 503 14.85 4.85 -23.71
C ARG A 503 13.39 4.69 -23.24
N THR A 504 12.59 5.74 -23.32
CA THR A 504 11.12 5.66 -23.11
C THR A 504 10.45 4.72 -24.13
N VAL A 505 10.90 4.71 -25.40
CA VAL A 505 10.42 3.73 -26.40
C VAL A 505 10.77 2.30 -25.97
N LEU A 506 11.98 2.05 -25.45
CA LEU A 506 12.37 0.72 -24.96
C LEU A 506 11.50 0.27 -23.78
N GLN A 507 11.27 1.12 -22.78
CA GLN A 507 10.37 0.83 -21.66
C GLN A 507 8.93 0.51 -22.13
N LEU A 508 8.42 1.27 -23.11
CA LEU A 508 7.09 1.01 -23.67
C LEU A 508 7.04 -0.27 -24.54
N LYS A 509 8.16 -0.70 -25.14
CA LYS A 509 8.28 -2.02 -25.79
C LYS A 509 8.28 -3.16 -24.77
N GLU A 510 9.02 -3.01 -23.67
CA GLU A 510 9.06 -3.97 -22.57
C GLU A 510 7.70 -4.14 -21.88
N MET A 511 7.00 -3.03 -21.65
CA MET A 511 5.62 -3.04 -21.15
C MET A 511 4.62 -3.73 -22.11
N GLY A 512 4.98 -3.93 -23.38
CA GLY A 512 4.11 -4.43 -24.44
C GLY A 512 3.17 -3.37 -25.04
N ALA A 513 3.39 -2.09 -24.73
CA ALA A 513 2.61 -0.97 -25.26
C ALA A 513 3.03 -0.57 -26.69
N LEU A 514 4.30 -0.79 -27.04
CA LEU A 514 4.83 -0.67 -28.39
C LEU A 514 5.34 -2.03 -28.91
N SER A 515 5.28 -2.22 -30.23
CA SER A 515 5.79 -3.43 -30.88
C SER A 515 7.30 -3.54 -30.75
N VAL A 516 7.80 -4.69 -30.28
CA VAL A 516 9.24 -4.99 -30.20
C VAL A 516 9.87 -5.13 -31.59
N LYS A 517 9.10 -5.59 -32.59
CA LYS A 517 9.57 -5.77 -33.97
C LYS A 517 10.08 -4.44 -34.53
N SER A 518 11.29 -4.46 -35.11
CA SER A 518 11.84 -3.32 -35.84
C SER A 518 10.89 -2.88 -36.95
N ASP A 519 10.72 -1.56 -37.10
CA ASP A 519 9.94 -0.96 -38.19
C ASP A 519 10.51 -1.38 -39.57
N ARG A 520 9.78 -1.14 -40.66
CA ARG A 520 10.13 -1.51 -42.05
C ARG A 520 11.47 -0.93 -42.56
N ARG A 521 12.17 -0.15 -41.73
CA ARG A 521 13.48 0.47 -41.95
C ARG A 521 14.61 -0.11 -41.06
N GLY A 522 14.32 -1.11 -40.23
CA GLY A 522 15.31 -1.83 -39.42
C GLY A 522 15.84 -1.09 -38.19
N GLN A 523 15.21 0.02 -37.77
CA GLN A 523 15.58 0.72 -36.53
C GLN A 523 14.81 0.18 -35.32
N ASN A 524 15.51 -0.10 -34.22
CA ASN A 524 14.91 -0.47 -32.94
C ASN A 524 14.41 0.75 -32.13
N GLU A 525 14.73 1.97 -32.57
CA GLU A 525 14.51 3.25 -31.86
C GLU A 525 13.06 3.77 -31.92
N ASP A 526 12.17 3.11 -32.65
CA ASP A 526 10.73 3.39 -32.65
C ASP A 526 9.91 2.07 -32.72
N GLY A 527 8.60 2.12 -32.49
CA GLY A 527 7.69 0.98 -32.61
C GLY A 527 6.24 1.37 -32.92
N GLU A 528 5.48 0.45 -33.52
CA GLU A 528 4.03 0.60 -33.74
C GLU A 528 3.25 0.45 -32.41
N LEU A 529 2.15 1.19 -32.26
CA LEU A 529 1.29 1.13 -31.07
C LEU A 529 0.50 -0.18 -31.02
N THR A 530 0.61 -0.95 -29.93
CA THR A 530 -0.11 -2.23 -29.78
C THR A 530 -1.57 -2.00 -29.37
N PHE A 531 -2.37 -3.06 -29.25
CA PHE A 531 -3.69 -2.98 -28.63
C PHE A 531 -3.60 -2.52 -27.17
N LEU A 532 -2.69 -3.12 -26.39
CA LEU A 532 -2.41 -2.68 -25.02
C LEU A 532 -2.03 -1.19 -24.98
N GLY A 533 -1.10 -0.75 -25.85
CA GLY A 533 -0.72 0.67 -25.95
C GLY A 533 -1.88 1.59 -26.30
N ARG A 534 -2.81 1.16 -27.17
CA ARG A 534 -4.05 1.91 -27.46
C ARG A 534 -4.96 2.02 -26.24
N VAL A 535 -5.12 0.96 -25.43
CA VAL A 535 -5.92 1.01 -24.19
C VAL A 535 -5.26 1.93 -23.18
N LEU A 536 -3.97 1.72 -22.87
CA LEU A 536 -3.20 2.53 -21.92
C LEU A 536 -3.27 4.03 -22.23
N ALA A 537 -3.15 4.41 -23.50
CA ALA A 537 -3.20 5.80 -23.94
C ALA A 537 -4.57 6.50 -23.74
N HIS A 538 -5.64 5.75 -23.45
CA HIS A 538 -6.99 6.29 -23.19
C HIS A 538 -7.44 6.17 -21.72
N LEU A 539 -6.77 5.35 -20.90
CA LEU A 539 -7.09 5.21 -19.48
C LEU A 539 -6.50 6.37 -18.64
N PRO A 540 -7.22 6.89 -17.62
CA PRO A 540 -6.76 8.02 -16.81
C PRO A 540 -5.97 7.57 -15.56
N VAL A 541 -5.16 6.50 -15.67
CA VAL A 541 -4.38 5.89 -14.59
C VAL A 541 -2.91 5.72 -15.01
N ASP A 542 -2.05 5.32 -14.08
CA ASP A 542 -0.68 4.91 -14.41
C ASP A 542 -0.66 3.72 -15.39
N LEU A 543 0.41 3.62 -16.18
CA LEU A 543 0.54 2.62 -17.25
C LEU A 543 0.60 1.18 -16.71
N TYR A 544 1.18 0.94 -15.53
CA TYR A 544 1.18 -0.37 -14.89
C TYR A 544 -0.22 -0.74 -14.36
N LEU A 545 -0.95 0.21 -13.77
CA LEU A 545 -2.35 0.01 -13.36
C LEU A 545 -3.26 -0.25 -14.57
N GLY A 546 -3.06 0.47 -15.68
CA GLY A 546 -3.78 0.22 -16.93
C GLY A 546 -3.49 -1.17 -17.50
N LYS A 547 -2.25 -1.65 -17.39
CA LYS A 547 -1.84 -3.00 -17.81
C LYS A 547 -2.45 -4.07 -16.89
N MET A 548 -2.50 -3.83 -15.58
CA MET A 548 -3.19 -4.67 -14.60
C MET A 548 -4.69 -4.81 -14.91
N ILE A 549 -5.39 -3.74 -15.29
CA ILE A 549 -6.80 -3.79 -15.68
C ILE A 549 -7.01 -4.66 -16.93
N VAL A 550 -6.15 -4.52 -17.97
CA VAL A 550 -6.22 -5.36 -19.18
C VAL A 550 -5.92 -6.83 -18.88
N LEU A 551 -4.93 -7.11 -18.04
CA LEU A 551 -4.63 -8.48 -17.60
C LEU A 551 -5.78 -9.05 -16.73
N GLY A 552 -6.38 -8.25 -15.86
CA GLY A 552 -7.55 -8.65 -15.06
C GLY A 552 -8.74 -9.11 -15.91
N HIS A 553 -9.00 -8.46 -17.04
CA HIS A 553 -9.99 -8.95 -18.00
C HIS A 553 -9.62 -10.34 -18.56
N VAL A 554 -8.36 -10.55 -18.93
CA VAL A 554 -7.91 -11.79 -19.57
C VAL A 554 -7.87 -12.98 -18.59
N PHE A 555 -7.50 -12.73 -17.33
CA PHE A 555 -7.48 -13.73 -16.26
C PHE A 555 -8.82 -13.83 -15.49
N GLY A 556 -9.86 -13.11 -15.90
CA GLY A 556 -11.22 -13.24 -15.36
C GLY A 556 -11.50 -12.53 -14.01
N CYS A 557 -10.59 -11.68 -13.55
CA CYS A 557 -10.69 -10.89 -12.30
C CYS A 557 -10.76 -9.37 -12.54
N LEU A 558 -11.42 -8.95 -13.64
CA LEU A 558 -11.52 -7.54 -14.04
C LEU A 558 -12.13 -6.65 -12.96
N ASN A 559 -13.14 -7.13 -12.23
CA ASN A 559 -13.81 -6.38 -11.18
C ASN A 559 -12.82 -5.98 -10.08
N GLU A 560 -12.02 -6.94 -9.60
CA GLU A 560 -11.03 -6.74 -8.56
C GLU A 560 -9.84 -5.91 -9.09
N CYS A 561 -9.39 -6.15 -10.32
CA CYS A 561 -8.34 -5.34 -10.95
C CYS A 561 -8.80 -3.90 -11.28
N LEU A 562 -10.09 -3.65 -11.45
CA LEU A 562 -10.63 -2.29 -11.51
C LEU A 562 -10.56 -1.64 -10.14
N ILE A 563 -10.96 -2.33 -9.06
CA ILE A 563 -10.91 -1.85 -7.67
C ILE A 563 -9.46 -1.52 -7.26
N ILE A 564 -8.51 -2.41 -7.51
CA ILE A 564 -7.08 -2.14 -7.29
C ILE A 564 -6.58 -1.06 -8.28
N GLY A 565 -7.15 -0.98 -9.49
CA GLY A 565 -6.90 0.10 -10.45
C GLY A 565 -7.34 1.50 -9.98
N GLN A 566 -8.13 1.58 -8.90
CA GLN A 566 -8.49 2.83 -8.21
C GLN A 566 -7.60 3.12 -7.00
N SER A 567 -6.63 2.26 -6.66
CA SER A 567 -5.89 2.29 -5.38
C SER A 567 -4.80 3.37 -5.28
N ASP A 568 -5.15 4.61 -5.60
CA ASP A 568 -4.77 5.72 -4.73
C ASP A 568 -5.58 5.56 -3.41
N GLU A 569 -5.23 4.55 -2.60
CA GLU A 569 -5.82 4.32 -1.28
C GLU A 569 -5.51 5.54 -0.39
N LEU A 570 -6.50 6.40 -0.19
CA LEU A 570 -6.33 7.67 0.52
C LEU A 570 -6.44 7.47 2.05
N ASP A 571 -5.65 6.53 2.55
CA ASP A 571 -5.99 5.61 3.65
C ASP A 571 -7.23 4.77 3.29
N TRP A 572 -7.21 3.46 3.57
CA TRP A 572 -8.46 2.70 3.79
C TRP A 572 -9.31 3.53 4.75
N GLY A 573 -10.52 3.93 4.35
CA GLY A 573 -11.05 5.30 4.48
C GLY A 573 -10.88 5.98 5.84
N LYS A 574 -9.65 6.35 6.23
CA LYS A 574 -9.19 6.58 7.62
C LYS A 574 -9.47 5.44 8.63
N GLU A 575 -10.25 4.41 8.26
CA GLU A 575 -11.25 3.63 9.04
C GLU A 575 -12.02 4.45 10.08
N ASN A 576 -11.28 5.01 11.02
CA ASN A 576 -11.68 5.90 12.08
C ASN A 576 -12.09 7.27 11.49
N PHE A 577 -13.28 7.26 10.86
CA PHE A 577 -14.07 8.37 10.32
C PHE A 577 -13.83 8.74 8.84
N ILE A 578 -14.37 7.85 7.98
CA ILE A 578 -14.50 7.88 6.52
C ILE A 578 -15.04 9.22 5.96
N GLN A 579 -14.51 9.63 4.80
CA GLN A 579 -15.08 10.67 3.95
C GLN A 579 -15.80 10.05 2.74
N ILE A 580 -17.13 10.08 2.76
CA ILE A 580 -18.02 9.49 1.74
C ILE A 580 -17.73 9.96 0.30
N LYS A 581 -17.12 11.14 0.13
CA LYS A 581 -16.75 11.64 -1.19
C LYS A 581 -15.55 10.94 -1.83
N ARG A 582 -14.61 10.39 -1.06
CA ARG A 582 -13.52 9.59 -1.65
C ARG A 582 -14.04 8.25 -2.16
N ILE A 583 -14.91 7.58 -1.40
CA ILE A 583 -15.63 6.37 -1.87
C ILE A 583 -16.44 6.69 -3.14
N ARG A 584 -17.06 7.87 -3.22
CA ARG A 584 -17.74 8.30 -4.46
C ARG A 584 -16.78 8.56 -5.61
N GLU A 585 -15.67 9.27 -5.42
CA GLU A 585 -14.66 9.50 -6.47
C GLU A 585 -14.05 8.18 -6.98
N VAL A 586 -13.84 7.22 -6.07
CA VAL A 586 -13.43 5.83 -6.36
C VAL A 586 -14.49 5.11 -7.20
N ALA A 587 -15.77 5.16 -6.80
CA ALA A 587 -16.88 4.56 -7.57
C ALA A 587 -17.16 5.26 -8.92
N GLU A 588 -16.98 6.59 -9.01
CA GLU A 588 -17.05 7.35 -10.26
C GLU A 588 -15.90 6.96 -11.20
N LEU A 589 -14.71 6.68 -10.65
CA LEU A 589 -13.58 6.13 -11.40
C LEU A 589 -13.80 4.66 -11.78
N TYR A 590 -14.41 3.82 -10.94
CA TYR A 590 -14.82 2.46 -11.30
C TYR A 590 -15.74 2.47 -12.51
N GLU A 591 -16.82 3.26 -12.49
CA GLU A 591 -17.77 3.32 -13.60
C GLU A 591 -17.20 3.99 -14.85
N ASP A 592 -16.31 4.99 -14.74
CA ASP A 592 -15.61 5.53 -15.93
C ASP A 592 -14.59 4.55 -16.49
N LEU A 593 -13.81 3.84 -15.66
CA LEU A 593 -12.91 2.78 -16.13
C LEU A 593 -13.70 1.67 -16.80
N LYS A 594 -14.76 1.15 -16.17
CA LYS A 594 -15.74 0.18 -16.72
C LYS A 594 -16.34 0.66 -18.05
N LYS A 595 -16.66 1.95 -18.17
CA LYS A 595 -17.14 2.59 -19.42
C LYS A 595 -16.04 2.81 -20.47
N ARG A 596 -14.77 2.94 -20.10
CA ARG A 596 -13.65 2.99 -21.05
C ARG A 596 -13.25 1.61 -21.54
N VAL A 597 -13.12 0.63 -20.65
CA VAL A 597 -12.73 -0.74 -21.03
C VAL A 597 -13.81 -1.42 -21.89
N SER A 598 -15.09 -1.09 -21.69
CA SER A 598 -16.17 -1.55 -22.59
C SER A 598 -16.14 -0.97 -24.00
N GLN A 599 -15.48 0.18 -24.25
CA GLN A 599 -15.20 0.65 -25.62
C GLN A 599 -14.16 -0.22 -26.35
N PHE A 600 -13.45 -1.08 -25.59
CA PHE A 600 -12.53 -2.10 -26.08
C PHE A 600 -13.11 -3.53 -25.91
N ASN A 601 -14.45 -3.66 -25.83
CA ASN A 601 -15.20 -4.90 -25.62
C ASN A 601 -14.88 -5.68 -24.33
N MET A 602 -14.26 -5.02 -23.34
CA MET A 602 -14.02 -5.62 -22.02
C MET A 602 -15.19 -5.27 -21.09
N HIS A 603 -15.94 -6.27 -20.63
CA HIS A 603 -17.12 -6.08 -19.78
C HIS A 603 -16.92 -6.72 -18.40
N VAL A 604 -17.49 -6.08 -17.38
CA VAL A 604 -17.59 -6.66 -16.01
C VAL A 604 -18.91 -7.42 -15.92
N SER A 605 -18.88 -8.66 -15.44
CA SER A 605 -20.09 -9.44 -15.16
C SER A 605 -20.70 -9.05 -13.82
N GLU A 606 -22.02 -8.89 -13.77
CA GLU A 606 -22.74 -8.57 -12.52
C GLU A 606 -22.94 -9.83 -11.65
N ASP A 607 -22.99 -11.03 -12.27
CA ASP A 607 -23.05 -12.33 -11.61
C ASP A 607 -21.66 -12.84 -11.14
N SER A 608 -21.12 -12.23 -10.07
CA SER A 608 -19.79 -12.58 -9.52
C SER A 608 -19.78 -12.94 -8.03
N GLN A 609 -20.78 -13.69 -7.55
CA GLN A 609 -20.77 -14.34 -6.24
C GLN A 609 -20.88 -15.87 -6.34
N SER A 610 -19.76 -16.54 -6.64
CA SER A 610 -19.61 -17.97 -6.39
C SER A 610 -19.35 -18.20 -4.90
N SER A 611 -20.31 -18.77 -4.19
CA SER A 611 -20.32 -18.91 -2.72
C SER A 611 -19.40 -20.00 -2.15
N ASP A 612 -18.39 -20.46 -2.90
CA ASP A 612 -17.50 -21.56 -2.53
C ASP A 612 -16.14 -21.04 -2.05
N TYR A 613 -15.72 -21.45 -0.86
CA TYR A 613 -14.46 -21.08 -0.21
C TYR A 613 -13.22 -21.43 -1.06
N SER A 614 -13.31 -22.49 -1.89
CA SER A 614 -12.24 -22.84 -2.82
C SER A 614 -12.02 -21.81 -3.94
N SER A 615 -12.99 -20.92 -4.19
CA SER A 615 -12.87 -19.88 -5.22
C SER A 615 -12.06 -18.66 -4.76
N THR A 616 -12.10 -18.31 -3.47
CA THR A 616 -11.46 -17.08 -2.95
C THR A 616 -9.94 -17.16 -2.93
N HIS A 617 -9.35 -18.26 -2.44
CA HIS A 617 -7.89 -18.46 -2.48
C HIS A 617 -7.39 -18.56 -3.93
N LYS A 618 -8.15 -19.26 -4.78
CA LYS A 618 -7.93 -19.35 -6.22
C LYS A 618 -7.91 -17.97 -6.90
N GLN A 619 -8.88 -17.10 -6.60
CA GLN A 619 -8.95 -15.72 -7.11
C GLN A 619 -7.79 -14.86 -6.60
N ARG A 620 -7.41 -15.00 -5.32
CA ARG A 620 -6.23 -14.32 -4.73
C ARG A 620 -4.94 -14.69 -5.47
N PHE A 621 -4.72 -15.98 -5.76
CA PHE A 621 -3.54 -16.42 -6.52
C PHE A 621 -3.52 -15.81 -7.94
N ILE A 622 -4.66 -15.84 -8.63
CA ILE A 622 -4.81 -15.22 -9.97
C ILE A 622 -4.51 -13.72 -9.91
N LEU A 623 -4.98 -13.01 -8.88
CA LEU A 623 -4.66 -11.59 -8.68
C LEU A 623 -3.17 -11.34 -8.44
N GLN A 624 -2.49 -12.20 -7.67
CA GLN A 624 -1.03 -12.09 -7.49
C GLN A 624 -0.28 -12.31 -8.82
N VAL A 625 -0.72 -13.24 -9.67
CA VAL A 625 -0.17 -13.45 -11.02
C VAL A 625 -0.45 -12.26 -11.95
N VAL A 626 -1.62 -11.64 -11.87
CA VAL A 626 -1.98 -10.43 -12.63
C VAL A 626 -1.16 -9.22 -12.19
N ILE A 627 -0.96 -9.03 -10.89
CA ILE A 627 -0.10 -7.98 -10.32
C ILE A 627 1.35 -8.20 -10.79
N ALA A 628 1.88 -9.42 -10.69
CA ALA A 628 3.21 -9.74 -11.21
C ALA A 628 3.33 -9.45 -12.71
N GLY A 629 2.33 -9.83 -13.51
CA GLY A 629 2.33 -9.59 -14.95
C GLY A 629 2.20 -8.12 -15.33
N ALA A 630 1.49 -7.32 -14.54
CA ALA A 630 1.43 -5.88 -14.70
C ALA A 630 2.80 -5.26 -14.48
N TYR A 631 3.40 -5.49 -13.30
CA TYR A 631 4.62 -4.84 -12.83
C TYR A 631 5.94 -5.50 -13.30
N TYR A 632 5.94 -6.43 -14.25
CA TYR A 632 7.18 -6.84 -14.95
C TYR A 632 7.93 -5.58 -15.47
N PRO A 633 9.25 -5.39 -15.22
CA PRO A 633 10.23 -6.33 -14.64
C PRO A 633 10.56 -6.11 -13.14
N ASN A 634 9.70 -5.45 -12.34
CA ASN A 634 9.95 -5.06 -10.93
C ASN A 634 9.95 -6.27 -9.95
N TYR A 635 10.77 -7.27 -10.21
CA TYR A 635 10.87 -8.53 -9.47
C TYR A 635 12.14 -8.58 -8.62
N PHE A 636 11.96 -8.98 -7.37
CA PHE A 636 13.04 -9.07 -6.38
C PHE A 636 12.95 -10.43 -5.70
N VAL A 637 14.07 -11.14 -5.59
CA VAL A 637 14.12 -12.48 -5.00
C VAL A 637 14.64 -12.45 -3.56
N GLN A 638 14.15 -13.38 -2.75
CA GLN A 638 14.63 -13.63 -1.40
C GLN A 638 16.12 -14.04 -1.44
N GLY A 639 16.96 -13.35 -0.66
CA GLY A 639 18.34 -13.78 -0.43
C GLY A 639 18.43 -14.99 0.50
N GLU A 640 19.50 -15.77 0.37
CA GLU A 640 19.76 -16.92 1.24
C GLU A 640 19.87 -16.50 2.72
N ILE A 641 19.43 -17.40 3.61
CA ILE A 641 19.55 -17.27 5.07
C ILE A 641 20.42 -18.43 5.57
N ASP A 642 21.53 -18.11 6.24
CA ASP A 642 22.32 -19.11 6.97
C ASP A 642 21.51 -19.59 8.19
N GLU A 643 20.86 -20.75 8.03
CA GLU A 643 20.00 -21.37 9.04
C GLU A 643 20.76 -21.68 10.34
N HIS A 644 22.03 -22.12 10.24
CA HIS A 644 22.87 -22.42 11.41
C HIS A 644 23.19 -21.14 12.20
N LEU A 645 23.55 -20.07 11.50
CA LEU A 645 23.81 -18.77 12.13
C LEU A 645 22.52 -18.15 12.70
N ALA A 646 21.40 -18.26 11.99
CA ALA A 646 20.11 -17.72 12.42
C ALA A 646 19.55 -18.42 13.66
N SER A 647 19.59 -19.75 13.70
CA SER A 647 19.25 -20.55 14.89
C SER A 647 20.12 -20.16 16.09
N ARG A 648 21.44 -20.08 15.89
CA ARG A 648 22.40 -19.67 16.94
C ARG A 648 22.19 -18.25 17.43
N GLU A 649 21.86 -17.31 16.55
CA GLU A 649 21.55 -15.92 16.90
C GLU A 649 20.24 -15.80 17.70
N LEU A 650 19.26 -16.68 17.44
CA LEU A 650 17.97 -16.74 18.11
C LEU A 650 17.95 -17.68 19.34
N ASN A 651 19.08 -18.34 19.66
CA ASN A 651 19.30 -19.18 20.84
C ASN A 651 18.19 -20.25 21.05
N GLY A 652 17.76 -20.87 19.95
CA GLY A 652 16.73 -21.94 19.96
C GLY A 652 15.31 -21.51 20.33
N PHE A 653 15.00 -20.21 20.31
CA PHE A 653 13.62 -19.72 20.42
C PHE A 653 12.89 -19.73 19.07
N ASN A 654 11.57 -19.93 19.08
CA ASN A 654 10.77 -20.03 17.85
C ASN A 654 10.64 -18.66 17.14
N PRO A 655 11.08 -18.51 15.87
CA PRO A 655 10.99 -17.25 15.13
C PRO A 655 9.57 -16.79 14.82
N ARG A 656 8.56 -17.68 14.88
CA ARG A 656 7.14 -17.34 14.69
C ARG A 656 6.53 -16.67 15.93
N THR A 657 7.12 -16.85 17.13
CA THR A 657 6.57 -16.34 18.41
C THR A 657 7.48 -15.37 19.16
N THR A 658 8.77 -15.28 18.79
CA THR A 658 9.81 -14.61 19.60
C THR A 658 10.58 -13.54 18.82
N VAL A 659 10.87 -12.41 19.47
CA VAL A 659 11.73 -11.34 18.92
C VAL A 659 12.92 -11.02 19.84
N MET A 660 14.05 -10.69 19.22
CA MET A 660 15.31 -10.37 19.90
C MET A 660 15.53 -8.86 20.01
N VAL A 661 15.73 -8.37 21.23
CA VAL A 661 16.21 -7.02 21.54
C VAL A 661 17.70 -7.10 21.92
N ARG A 662 18.48 -6.08 21.54
CA ARG A 662 19.93 -5.97 21.74
C ARG A 662 20.30 -4.69 22.49
N ASN A 663 21.54 -4.63 22.97
CA ASN A 663 22.12 -3.54 23.78
C ASN A 663 21.48 -3.39 25.18
N LEU A 664 21.18 -4.51 25.84
CA LEU A 664 20.73 -4.48 27.24
C LEU A 664 21.91 -4.31 28.22
N PRO A 665 21.72 -3.58 29.34
CA PRO A 665 22.69 -3.50 30.42
C PRO A 665 22.78 -4.83 31.21
N PRO A 666 23.87 -5.07 31.97
CA PRO A 666 23.94 -6.14 32.96
C PRO A 666 22.78 -6.08 33.98
N TYR A 667 22.48 -7.22 34.60
CA TYR A 667 21.30 -7.39 35.47
C TYR A 667 19.99 -7.13 34.71
N SER A 668 19.93 -7.61 33.48
CA SER A 668 18.85 -7.31 32.52
C SER A 668 17.46 -7.71 33.04
N PHE A 669 17.41 -8.73 33.90
CA PHE A 669 16.21 -9.20 34.59
C PHE A 669 15.53 -8.13 35.46
N LEU A 670 16.23 -7.11 35.95
CA LEU A 670 15.60 -6.00 36.71
C LEU A 670 14.64 -5.17 35.84
N TYR A 671 14.91 -5.10 34.54
CA TYR A 671 14.18 -4.25 33.59
C TYR A 671 13.04 -4.98 32.87
N TYR A 672 12.74 -6.24 33.24
CA TYR A 672 11.73 -7.05 32.55
C TYR A 672 10.33 -6.39 32.51
N LYS A 673 9.93 -5.68 33.58
CA LYS A 673 8.66 -4.93 33.63
C LYS A 673 8.64 -3.74 32.66
N GLN A 674 9.77 -3.10 32.41
CA GLN A 674 9.86 -2.03 31.41
C GLN A 674 9.70 -2.61 30.01
N LEU A 675 10.46 -3.68 29.68
CA LEU A 675 10.35 -4.40 28.40
C LEU A 675 8.92 -4.92 28.16
N GLN A 676 8.31 -5.57 29.15
CA GLN A 676 6.92 -6.04 29.08
C GLN A 676 5.94 -4.87 28.87
N SER A 677 6.18 -3.71 29.49
CA SER A 677 5.36 -2.52 29.28
C SER A 677 5.57 -1.88 27.89
N MET A 678 6.75 -2.01 27.28
CA MET A 678 7.02 -1.54 25.90
C MET A 678 6.27 -2.39 24.88
N PHE A 679 6.35 -3.72 24.98
CA PHE A 679 5.72 -4.65 24.06
C PHE A 679 4.21 -4.88 24.31
N ARG A 680 3.64 -4.28 25.36
CA ARG A 680 2.21 -4.33 25.70
C ARG A 680 1.27 -3.86 24.58
N LEU A 681 1.76 -3.01 23.65
CA LEU A 681 1.00 -2.56 22.48
C LEU A 681 1.11 -3.50 21.27
N CYS A 682 2.01 -4.48 21.30
CA CYS A 682 2.10 -5.55 20.31
C CYS A 682 1.17 -6.70 20.67
N GLY A 683 1.16 -7.10 21.96
CA GLY A 683 0.30 -8.13 22.50
C GLY A 683 0.73 -8.56 23.91
N GLN A 684 0.26 -9.73 24.34
CA GLN A 684 0.61 -10.27 25.66
C GLN A 684 1.92 -11.07 25.58
N VAL A 685 2.95 -10.56 26.27
CA VAL A 685 4.23 -11.25 26.43
C VAL A 685 4.04 -12.50 27.31
N LYS A 686 4.48 -13.65 26.79
CA LYS A 686 4.52 -14.95 27.47
C LYS A 686 5.74 -15.08 28.38
N ALA A 687 6.92 -14.81 27.85
CA ALA A 687 8.18 -14.88 28.58
C ALA A 687 9.18 -13.84 28.08
N ILE A 688 10.12 -13.45 28.94
CA ILE A 688 11.33 -12.72 28.54
C ILE A 688 12.53 -13.51 29.05
N SER A 689 13.33 -14.05 28.13
CA SER A 689 14.60 -14.70 28.44
C SER A 689 15.76 -13.77 28.13
N PHE A 690 16.78 -13.79 28.98
CA PHE A 690 17.98 -12.97 28.82
C PHE A 690 19.19 -13.84 28.44
N ASP A 691 20.11 -13.23 27.70
CA ASP A 691 21.40 -13.80 27.32
C ASP A 691 22.35 -12.63 27.05
N SER A 692 23.31 -12.41 27.94
CA SER A 692 24.33 -11.40 27.75
C SER A 692 23.68 -10.01 27.47
N SER A 693 24.09 -9.30 26.42
CA SER A 693 23.45 -8.02 26.02
C SER A 693 22.16 -8.17 25.19
N ARG A 694 21.49 -9.33 25.25
CA ARG A 694 20.30 -9.70 24.45
C ARG A 694 19.11 -10.07 25.35
N ALA A 695 17.89 -9.82 24.84
CA ALA A 695 16.66 -10.35 25.42
C ALA A 695 15.76 -10.91 24.31
N TYR A 696 15.20 -12.08 24.57
CA TYR A 696 14.24 -12.77 23.70
C TYR A 696 12.85 -12.62 24.32
N VAL A 697 11.97 -11.88 23.65
CA VAL A 697 10.60 -11.60 24.07
C VAL A 697 9.67 -12.52 23.30
N GLU A 698 9.08 -13.50 23.98
CA GLU A 698 8.11 -14.44 23.41
C GLU A 698 6.69 -13.95 23.70
N PHE A 699 5.80 -14.03 22.71
CA PHE A 699 4.38 -13.68 22.83
C PHE A 699 3.50 -14.93 23.01
N TYR A 700 2.30 -14.74 23.58
CA TYR A 700 1.22 -15.72 23.48
C TYR A 700 0.60 -15.64 22.08
N GLY A 701 0.32 -16.79 21.46
CA GLY A 701 -0.50 -16.84 20.26
C GLY A 701 -1.96 -16.49 20.56
N THR A 702 -2.53 -15.57 19.80
CA THR A 702 -3.93 -15.12 19.95
C THR A 702 -4.88 -15.65 18.88
N SER A 703 -4.35 -16.14 17.76
CA SER A 703 -5.08 -16.84 16.69
C SER A 703 -4.71 -18.32 16.62
N GLN A 704 -5.48 -19.10 15.85
CA GLN A 704 -5.19 -20.51 15.54
C GLN A 704 -4.36 -20.68 14.25
N ASP A 705 -3.97 -19.58 13.59
CA ASP A 705 -3.20 -19.61 12.34
C ASP A 705 -1.76 -20.10 12.57
N SER A 706 -1.29 -20.98 11.67
CA SER A 706 0.00 -21.67 11.76
C SER A 706 1.24 -20.84 11.33
N GLY A 707 1.08 -19.54 11.07
CA GLY A 707 2.13 -18.63 10.60
C GLY A 707 2.89 -17.87 11.71
N VAL A 708 3.59 -16.80 11.32
CA VAL A 708 4.13 -15.77 12.23
C VAL A 708 3.01 -15.07 13.00
N LEU A 709 3.16 -14.95 14.32
CA LEU A 709 2.20 -14.24 15.18
C LEU A 709 2.05 -12.75 14.81
N PRO A 710 0.83 -12.19 14.78
CA PRO A 710 0.61 -10.76 14.59
C PRO A 710 1.39 -9.88 15.58
N GLU A 711 1.53 -10.32 16.83
CA GLU A 711 2.31 -9.66 17.88
C GLU A 711 3.79 -9.48 17.50
N VAL A 712 4.37 -10.50 16.87
CA VAL A 712 5.76 -10.50 16.39
C VAL A 712 5.91 -9.44 15.30
N SER A 713 5.03 -9.45 14.29
CA SER A 713 4.99 -8.45 13.21
C SER A 713 4.76 -7.02 13.73
N LEU A 714 3.84 -6.83 14.66
CA LEU A 714 3.56 -5.53 15.31
C LEU A 714 4.77 -5.00 16.09
N SER A 715 5.59 -5.88 16.68
CA SER A 715 6.82 -5.46 17.37
C SER A 715 7.86 -4.86 16.43
N PHE A 716 8.04 -5.42 15.23
CA PHE A 716 8.92 -4.85 14.21
C PHE A 716 8.40 -3.49 13.72
N LEU A 717 7.07 -3.34 13.59
CA LEU A 717 6.45 -2.06 13.27
C LEU A 717 6.60 -1.00 14.38
N LEU A 718 6.77 -1.39 15.66
CA LEU A 718 7.22 -0.45 16.71
C LEU A 718 8.67 -0.02 16.47
N GLY A 719 9.59 -0.96 16.23
CA GLY A 719 11.01 -0.65 15.94
C GLY A 719 11.22 0.20 14.68
N GLN A 720 10.30 0.12 13.72
CA GLN A 720 10.29 0.97 12.52
C GLN A 720 9.77 2.40 12.75
N LYS A 721 9.01 2.66 13.82
CA LYS A 721 8.58 4.02 14.19
C LYS A 721 9.73 4.72 14.92
N ALA A 722 9.96 6.00 14.62
CA ALA A 722 11.11 6.77 15.12
C ALA A 722 10.98 7.20 16.61
N LEU A 723 10.34 6.37 17.43
CA LEU A 723 10.29 6.50 18.88
C LEU A 723 11.53 5.78 19.45
N PRO A 724 12.41 6.45 20.20
CA PRO A 724 13.58 5.79 20.75
C PRO A 724 13.17 4.80 21.85
N MET A 725 13.52 3.52 21.66
CA MET A 725 13.36 2.51 22.71
C MET A 725 14.44 2.72 23.78
N GLU A 726 14.06 3.28 24.92
CA GLU A 726 14.98 3.63 26.01
C GLU A 726 14.52 3.02 27.33
N LEU A 727 15.41 2.23 27.96
CA LEU A 727 15.22 1.75 29.33
C LEU A 727 15.76 2.79 30.31
N SER A 728 15.09 2.97 31.45
CA SER A 728 15.71 3.67 32.59
C SER A 728 16.49 2.67 33.44
N VAL A 729 17.77 2.95 33.65
CA VAL A 729 18.75 2.00 34.21
C VAL A 729 19.41 2.50 35.48
N TYR A 730 19.86 1.55 36.30
CA TYR A 730 20.59 1.79 37.55
C TYR A 730 22.11 1.68 37.33
N PRO A 731 22.93 2.51 38.01
CA PRO A 731 24.38 2.34 38.03
C PRO A 731 24.77 0.95 38.57
N ILE A 732 25.61 0.23 37.82
CA ILE A 732 26.03 -1.16 38.15
C ILE A 732 26.58 -1.27 39.58
N GLN A 733 27.38 -0.28 40.00
CA GLN A 733 27.93 -0.18 41.36
C GLN A 733 26.85 -0.17 42.46
N GLN A 734 25.68 0.40 42.21
CA GLN A 734 24.58 0.37 43.19
C GLN A 734 23.97 -1.03 43.30
N ILE A 735 23.79 -1.72 42.17
CA ILE A 735 23.26 -3.10 42.14
C ILE A 735 24.24 -4.06 42.84
N GLU A 736 25.54 -3.97 42.53
CA GLU A 736 26.57 -4.81 43.11
C GLU A 736 26.76 -4.56 44.62
N ASN A 737 26.66 -3.30 45.07
CA ASN A 737 26.64 -2.97 46.50
C ASN A 737 25.40 -3.53 47.22
N CYS A 738 24.20 -3.39 46.64
CA CYS A 738 22.95 -3.94 47.20
C CYS A 738 22.95 -5.47 47.26
N ALA A 739 23.68 -6.14 46.36
CA ALA A 739 23.83 -7.60 46.35
C ALA A 739 24.95 -8.13 47.30
N GLY A 740 25.68 -7.24 47.98
CA GLY A 740 26.45 -7.56 49.19
C GLY A 740 27.62 -8.54 49.00
N ASN A 741 28.53 -8.26 48.04
CA ASN A 741 29.74 -9.05 47.75
C ASN A 741 29.52 -10.55 47.44
N ARG A 742 28.29 -10.98 47.15
CA ARG A 742 28.01 -12.35 46.67
C ARG A 742 28.56 -12.53 45.25
N HIS A 743 28.86 -13.77 44.86
CA HIS A 743 29.43 -14.07 43.55
C HIS A 743 28.33 -14.26 42.49
N ILE A 744 28.01 -13.21 41.74
CA ILE A 744 26.75 -13.08 40.97
C ILE A 744 26.89 -13.26 39.41
N PRO A 745 27.95 -13.85 38.80
CA PRO A 745 28.12 -13.78 37.34
C PRO A 745 27.00 -14.48 36.53
N TYR A 746 26.53 -15.65 36.96
CA TYR A 746 25.43 -16.37 36.28
C TYR A 746 24.10 -15.59 36.33
N MET A 747 23.84 -14.85 37.42
CA MET A 747 22.59 -14.10 37.58
C MET A 747 22.56 -12.78 36.79
N LYS A 748 23.68 -12.31 36.22
CA LYS A 748 23.68 -11.05 35.43
C LYS A 748 22.72 -11.12 34.24
N TYR A 749 22.37 -12.33 33.78
CA TYR A 749 21.56 -12.61 32.58
C TYR A 749 20.58 -13.80 32.76
N SER A 750 20.17 -14.13 33.99
CA SER A 750 19.39 -15.35 34.29
C SER A 750 17.97 -15.37 33.70
N ARG A 751 17.50 -16.56 33.30
CA ARG A 751 16.13 -16.83 32.78
C ARG A 751 15.09 -16.92 33.92
N TYR A 752 13.83 -16.58 33.64
CA TYR A 752 12.69 -16.88 34.51
C TYR A 752 11.59 -17.60 33.72
N SER A 753 11.50 -18.93 33.87
CA SER A 753 10.40 -19.78 33.38
C SER A 753 10.49 -21.15 34.06
N GLU A 754 9.35 -21.75 34.38
CA GLU A 754 9.26 -23.15 34.81
C GLU A 754 9.12 -24.06 33.58
N VAL A 755 9.69 -25.26 33.64
CA VAL A 755 9.70 -26.24 32.54
C VAL A 755 9.28 -27.59 33.10
N THR A 756 8.30 -28.22 32.46
CA THR A 756 7.80 -29.56 32.81
C THR A 756 8.48 -30.66 31.99
N GLU A 757 8.72 -31.80 32.62
CA GLU A 757 9.37 -32.96 32.02
C GLU A 757 8.34 -33.85 31.29
N VAL A 758 8.74 -34.41 30.14
CA VAL A 758 7.95 -35.35 29.31
C VAL A 758 8.90 -36.47 28.88
N ASN A 759 8.51 -37.74 29.01
CA ASN A 759 9.39 -38.89 28.78
C ASN A 759 8.69 -39.93 27.90
N CYS A 760 9.24 -40.26 26.72
CA CYS A 760 8.59 -41.12 25.73
C CYS A 760 9.56 -41.90 24.82
N SER A 761 9.31 -43.21 24.73
CA SER A 761 9.58 -44.02 23.52
C SER A 761 8.26 -44.32 22.80
N SER A 762 8.30 -44.97 21.63
CA SER A 762 7.13 -45.16 20.74
C SER A 762 5.91 -45.78 21.43
N LEU A 763 4.74 -45.14 21.30
CA LEU A 763 3.49 -45.52 21.96
C LEU A 763 2.28 -45.37 21.01
N PRO A 764 1.19 -46.14 21.22
CA PRO A 764 -0.10 -45.88 20.60
C PRO A 764 -0.74 -44.59 21.14
N VAL A 765 -1.61 -43.96 20.34
CA VAL A 765 -2.32 -42.72 20.70
C VAL A 765 -3.83 -42.91 20.44
N LEU A 766 -4.66 -42.55 21.44
CA LEU A 766 -6.07 -42.97 21.50
C LEU A 766 -7.10 -41.93 21.06
N SER A 767 -6.73 -40.65 21.04
CA SER A 767 -7.61 -39.55 20.63
C SER A 767 -6.80 -38.40 20.05
N PHE A 768 -7.39 -37.70 19.08
CA PHE A 768 -6.74 -36.68 18.26
C PHE A 768 -7.66 -35.46 18.08
N THR A 769 -7.20 -34.28 18.45
CA THR A 769 -7.78 -33.02 17.96
C THR A 769 -6.86 -32.45 16.90
N VAL A 770 -7.29 -32.58 15.64
CA VAL A 770 -6.60 -32.04 14.47
C VAL A 770 -6.77 -30.53 14.43
N LEU A 771 -5.65 -29.81 14.39
CA LEU A 771 -5.60 -28.37 14.11
C LEU A 771 -5.55 -28.18 12.58
N GLU A 772 -4.50 -28.73 11.97
CA GLU A 772 -4.24 -28.69 10.52
C GLU A 772 -3.78 -30.06 10.00
N VAL A 773 -3.55 -30.18 8.69
CA VAL A 773 -2.99 -31.41 8.10
C VAL A 773 -1.62 -31.69 8.72
N GLY A 774 -1.53 -32.82 9.43
CA GLY A 774 -0.32 -33.22 10.15
C GLY A 774 -0.03 -32.48 11.45
N HIS A 775 -0.88 -31.56 11.95
CA HIS A 775 -0.65 -30.87 13.23
C HIS A 775 -1.85 -31.10 14.16
N PHE A 776 -1.61 -31.72 15.32
CA PHE A 776 -2.68 -32.20 16.20
C PHE A 776 -2.25 -32.31 17.67
N TRP A 777 -3.24 -32.20 18.56
CA TRP A 777 -3.11 -32.60 19.97
C TRP A 777 -3.44 -34.09 20.11
N GLY A 778 -2.69 -34.80 20.95
CA GLY A 778 -2.90 -36.23 21.21
C GLY A 778 -2.60 -36.65 22.65
N PHE A 779 -3.07 -37.86 22.99
CA PHE A 779 -2.87 -38.50 24.30
C PHE A 779 -2.27 -39.90 24.15
N LEU A 780 -1.20 -40.15 24.90
CA LEU A 780 -0.58 -41.47 25.02
C LEU A 780 -1.62 -42.48 25.51
N ALA A 781 -1.70 -43.64 24.85
CA ALA A 781 -2.68 -44.67 25.16
C ALA A 781 -2.16 -45.68 26.20
N ASP A 782 -1.65 -45.19 27.33
CA ASP A 782 -1.42 -46.03 28.51
C ASP A 782 -2.70 -46.11 29.36
N GLU A 783 -3.08 -47.33 29.73
CA GLU A 783 -4.33 -47.63 30.44
C GLU A 783 -4.39 -46.91 31.81
N ALA A 784 -3.23 -46.70 32.45
CA ALA A 784 -3.11 -45.98 33.71
C ALA A 784 -3.40 -44.48 33.58
N SER A 785 -2.98 -43.80 32.51
CA SER A 785 -3.35 -42.40 32.26
C SER A 785 -4.81 -42.23 31.87
N LEU A 786 -5.39 -43.19 31.15
CA LEU A 786 -6.83 -43.17 30.84
C LEU A 786 -7.67 -43.29 32.13
N GLU A 787 -7.29 -44.19 33.03
CA GLU A 787 -7.98 -44.39 34.30
C GLU A 787 -7.76 -43.20 35.26
N LYS A 788 -6.53 -42.65 35.35
CA LYS A 788 -6.27 -41.38 36.05
C LYS A 788 -7.15 -40.25 35.54
N LYS A 789 -7.31 -40.11 34.21
CA LYS A 789 -8.18 -39.08 33.61
C LYS A 789 -9.64 -39.28 34.01
N ARG A 790 -10.18 -40.51 33.92
CA ARG A 790 -11.55 -40.82 34.37
C ARG A 790 -11.75 -40.46 35.85
N HIS A 791 -10.81 -40.87 36.71
CA HIS A 791 -10.86 -40.62 38.14
C HIS A 791 -10.80 -39.11 38.45
N LEU A 792 -9.97 -38.36 37.73
CA LEU A 792 -9.83 -36.91 37.84
C LEU A 792 -11.10 -36.17 37.37
N THR A 793 -11.69 -36.56 36.22
CA THR A 793 -12.95 -35.99 35.74
C THR A 793 -14.09 -36.26 36.73
N ALA A 794 -14.17 -37.48 37.28
CA ALA A 794 -15.16 -37.81 38.31
C ALA A 794 -14.96 -36.96 39.58
N GLU A 795 -13.72 -36.84 40.07
CA GLU A 795 -13.38 -36.06 41.25
C GLU A 795 -13.70 -34.56 41.09
N ILE A 796 -13.33 -33.96 39.95
CA ILE A 796 -13.68 -32.59 39.59
C ILE A 796 -15.19 -32.36 39.68
N ASN A 797 -16.00 -33.29 39.14
CA ASN A 797 -17.45 -33.15 39.07
C ASN A 797 -18.20 -33.60 40.33
N MET A 798 -17.50 -34.15 41.34
CA MET A 798 -18.04 -34.42 42.68
C MET A 798 -17.76 -33.29 43.68
N ARG A 799 -16.76 -32.42 43.44
CA ARG A 799 -16.45 -31.28 44.31
C ARG A 799 -17.44 -30.13 44.09
N THR A 800 -17.70 -29.34 45.13
CA THR A 800 -18.33 -28.02 44.98
C THR A 800 -17.37 -27.09 44.25
N LEU A 801 -17.80 -26.51 43.13
CA LEU A 801 -16.98 -25.67 42.26
C LEU A 801 -17.35 -24.19 42.41
N ASP A 802 -16.40 -23.39 42.89
CA ASP A 802 -16.57 -21.96 43.09
C ASP A 802 -16.34 -21.13 41.81
N PRO A 803 -17.07 -20.01 41.59
CA PRO A 803 -16.83 -19.09 40.48
C PRO A 803 -15.44 -18.47 40.52
N VAL A 804 -14.85 -18.21 39.35
CA VAL A 804 -13.54 -17.54 39.26
C VAL A 804 -13.59 -16.14 39.89
N THR A 805 -12.82 -15.93 40.95
CA THR A 805 -12.74 -14.67 41.71
C THR A 805 -11.76 -13.66 41.09
N VAL A 806 -10.79 -14.16 40.32
CA VAL A 806 -9.75 -13.35 39.67
C VAL A 806 -10.23 -12.78 38.34
N SER A 807 -9.82 -11.55 38.01
CA SER A 807 -10.05 -10.97 36.67
C SER A 807 -9.48 -11.86 35.57
N LEU A 808 -10.31 -12.33 34.65
CA LEU A 808 -9.92 -13.29 33.62
C LEU A 808 -8.80 -12.74 32.70
N TYR A 809 -7.74 -13.52 32.55
CA TYR A 809 -6.59 -13.26 31.68
C TYR A 809 -6.26 -14.52 30.86
N PRO A 810 -5.68 -14.43 29.65
CA PRO A 810 -5.27 -15.58 28.84
C PRO A 810 -4.27 -16.52 29.55
N ASN A 811 -4.44 -17.83 29.34
CA ASN A 811 -3.76 -18.93 30.04
C ASN A 811 -4.07 -19.06 31.56
N LEU A 812 -5.11 -18.40 32.08
CA LEU A 812 -5.67 -18.75 33.37
C LEU A 812 -6.21 -20.19 33.30
N LEU A 813 -5.68 -21.06 34.16
CA LEU A 813 -6.10 -22.44 34.29
C LEU A 813 -7.36 -22.51 35.16
N CYS A 814 -8.47 -22.95 34.57
CA CYS A 814 -9.79 -22.95 35.18
C CYS A 814 -10.55 -24.25 34.87
N LEU A 815 -11.74 -24.39 35.42
CA LEU A 815 -12.72 -25.41 35.04
C LEU A 815 -13.81 -24.77 34.18
N ALA A 816 -14.09 -25.38 33.02
CA ALA A 816 -15.09 -24.91 32.07
C ALA A 816 -16.08 -26.04 31.71
N PRO A 817 -17.35 -25.71 31.40
CA PRO A 817 -18.35 -26.70 31.02
C PRO A 817 -18.14 -27.21 29.59
N TYR A 818 -18.26 -28.52 29.39
CA TYR A 818 -18.29 -29.18 28.08
C TYR A 818 -19.42 -30.21 28.06
N SER A 819 -20.20 -30.23 26.98
CA SER A 819 -21.30 -31.18 26.80
C SER A 819 -20.81 -32.40 26.01
N GLU A 820 -20.90 -33.59 26.61
CA GLU A 820 -20.57 -34.83 25.93
C GLU A 820 -21.65 -35.26 24.92
N ILE A 821 -21.31 -36.24 24.07
CA ILE A 821 -22.21 -36.84 23.07
C ILE A 821 -23.52 -37.35 23.70
N ASN A 822 -23.49 -37.72 24.98
CA ASN A 822 -24.64 -38.20 25.76
C ASN A 822 -25.56 -37.08 26.28
N GLY A 823 -25.27 -35.80 25.95
CA GLY A 823 -26.06 -34.63 26.38
C GLY A 823 -25.80 -34.16 27.81
N GLN A 824 -24.93 -34.85 28.57
CA GLN A 824 -24.54 -34.44 29.91
C GLN A 824 -23.41 -33.39 29.84
N THR A 825 -23.60 -32.26 30.51
CA THR A 825 -22.60 -31.21 30.64
C THR A 825 -21.80 -31.41 31.93
N LEU A 826 -20.49 -31.59 31.78
CA LEU A 826 -19.54 -31.78 32.87
C LEU A 826 -18.46 -30.69 32.82
N TYR A 827 -17.80 -30.44 33.95
CA TYR A 827 -16.69 -29.51 34.07
C TYR A 827 -15.35 -30.21 33.79
N TYR A 828 -14.52 -29.55 33.00
CA TYR A 828 -13.21 -30.04 32.56
C TYR A 828 -12.13 -28.97 32.68
N ARG A 829 -10.87 -29.41 32.77
CA ARG A 829 -9.72 -28.51 32.93
C ARG A 829 -9.47 -27.79 31.62
N ALA A 830 -9.50 -26.47 31.67
CA ALA A 830 -9.36 -25.61 30.52
C ALA A 830 -8.41 -24.43 30.80
N LYS A 831 -7.87 -23.84 29.74
CA LYS A 831 -7.16 -22.56 29.77
C LYS A 831 -7.99 -21.54 29.03
N THR A 832 -8.15 -20.34 29.57
CA THR A 832 -8.67 -19.19 28.84
C THR A 832 -7.75 -18.84 27.65
N LEU A 833 -8.33 -18.50 26.50
CA LEU A 833 -7.60 -18.00 25.33
C LEU A 833 -7.92 -16.53 25.08
N HIS A 834 -9.18 -16.19 24.80
CA HIS A 834 -9.60 -14.83 24.45
C HIS A 834 -10.94 -14.43 25.11
N MET A 835 -11.13 -13.13 25.34
CA MET A 835 -12.19 -12.56 26.19
C MET A 835 -13.23 -11.76 25.40
N ARG A 836 -14.05 -12.46 24.61
CA ARG A 836 -15.11 -11.88 23.76
C ARG A 836 -16.30 -11.37 24.57
N GLY A 837 -16.13 -10.22 25.21
CA GLY A 837 -17.14 -9.50 25.97
C GLY A 837 -17.62 -10.27 27.22
N SER A 838 -18.83 -10.83 27.16
CA SER A 838 -19.40 -11.70 28.20
C SER A 838 -19.06 -13.18 28.02
N THR A 839 -18.36 -13.52 26.93
CA THR A 839 -17.94 -14.89 26.60
C THR A 839 -16.42 -15.02 26.60
N VAL A 840 -15.94 -16.25 26.69
CA VAL A 840 -14.53 -16.62 26.79
C VAL A 840 -14.29 -17.79 25.86
N GLU A 841 -13.33 -17.68 24.95
CA GLU A 841 -12.81 -18.88 24.30
C GLU A 841 -11.88 -19.61 25.27
N VAL A 842 -12.10 -20.91 25.45
CA VAL A 842 -11.32 -21.77 26.33
C VAL A 842 -10.78 -22.97 25.55
N PHE A 843 -9.54 -23.36 25.85
CA PHE A 843 -8.89 -24.58 25.36
C PHE A 843 -8.97 -25.66 26.43
N PHE A 844 -9.62 -26.79 26.15
CA PHE A 844 -9.71 -27.91 27.08
C PHE A 844 -8.39 -28.68 27.12
N VAL A 845 -7.65 -28.54 28.22
CA VAL A 845 -6.37 -29.25 28.46
C VAL A 845 -6.56 -30.77 28.45
N ASP A 846 -7.75 -31.22 28.83
CA ASP A 846 -8.15 -32.63 28.85
C ASP A 846 -8.48 -33.21 27.47
N PHE A 847 -8.66 -32.39 26.42
CA PHE A 847 -9.15 -32.85 25.11
C PHE A 847 -8.44 -32.28 23.88
N GLY A 848 -7.77 -31.12 23.99
CA GLY A 848 -7.04 -30.49 22.88
C GLY A 848 -7.88 -29.60 21.96
N ASN A 849 -9.18 -29.43 22.23
CA ASN A 849 -10.10 -28.57 21.46
C ASN A 849 -10.41 -27.26 22.17
N THR A 850 -10.88 -26.25 21.41
CA THR A 850 -11.48 -25.04 21.98
C THR A 850 -13.00 -25.08 22.00
N ALA A 851 -13.61 -24.21 22.81
CA ALA A 851 -15.02 -23.82 22.73
C ALA A 851 -15.21 -22.40 23.29
N VAL A 852 -16.33 -21.76 22.96
CA VAL A 852 -16.73 -20.47 23.55
C VAL A 852 -17.75 -20.72 24.66
N VAL A 853 -17.46 -20.26 25.87
CA VAL A 853 -18.30 -20.42 27.07
C VAL A 853 -18.60 -19.06 27.71
N ALA A 854 -19.66 -18.95 28.52
CA ALA A 854 -19.95 -17.71 29.25
C ALA A 854 -18.91 -17.49 30.37
N SER A 855 -18.48 -16.25 30.61
CA SER A 855 -17.48 -15.95 31.66
C SER A 855 -17.96 -16.36 33.06
N SER A 856 -19.27 -16.21 33.33
CA SER A 856 -19.95 -16.67 34.55
C SER A 856 -20.05 -18.20 34.70
N SER A 857 -19.76 -18.97 33.65
CA SER A 857 -19.75 -20.43 33.68
C SER A 857 -18.40 -21.01 34.10
N LEU A 858 -17.33 -20.22 34.12
CA LEU A 858 -16.01 -20.66 34.57
C LEU A 858 -15.96 -20.88 36.09
N ARG A 859 -15.12 -21.82 36.52
CA ARG A 859 -14.88 -22.17 37.93
C ARG A 859 -13.39 -22.24 38.22
N GLU A 860 -13.00 -22.05 39.48
CA GLU A 860 -11.59 -22.16 39.88
C GLU A 860 -11.12 -23.61 39.84
N LEU A 861 -9.86 -23.85 39.44
CA LEU A 861 -9.27 -25.19 39.50
C LEU A 861 -8.57 -25.38 40.86
N PRO A 862 -8.93 -26.40 41.65
CA PRO A 862 -8.22 -26.74 42.89
C PRO A 862 -6.72 -27.03 42.65
N SER A 863 -5.86 -26.47 43.52
CA SER A 863 -4.40 -26.51 43.37
C SER A 863 -3.76 -27.90 43.54
N ASP A 864 -4.52 -28.86 44.08
CA ASP A 864 -4.15 -30.26 44.23
C ASP A 864 -4.35 -31.12 42.97
N LEU A 865 -5.02 -30.59 41.94
CA LEU A 865 -5.44 -31.35 40.74
C LEU A 865 -4.56 -31.11 39.48
N GLN A 866 -3.31 -30.68 39.67
CA GLN A 866 -2.36 -30.42 38.58
C GLN A 866 -1.40 -31.59 38.29
N THR A 867 -1.74 -32.42 37.29
CA THR A 867 -0.78 -33.11 36.41
C THR A 867 -1.47 -33.68 35.17
N VAL A 868 -0.70 -34.07 34.14
CA VAL A 868 -1.16 -34.50 32.80
C VAL A 868 -1.76 -33.38 31.95
N ASN A 869 -1.09 -33.06 30.83
CA ASN A 869 -1.58 -32.20 29.76
C ASN A 869 -1.76 -33.03 28.46
N ALA A 870 -2.57 -32.55 27.52
CA ALA A 870 -2.44 -32.98 26.12
C ALA A 870 -1.02 -32.67 25.59
N GLN A 871 -0.52 -33.50 24.67
CA GLN A 871 0.79 -33.29 24.03
C GLN A 871 0.60 -32.85 22.58
N GLU A 872 1.43 -31.92 22.13
CA GLU A 872 1.39 -31.34 20.79
C GLU A 872 2.28 -32.14 19.82
N PHE A 873 1.73 -32.52 18.67
CA PHE A 873 2.40 -33.35 17.66
C PHE A 873 2.32 -32.71 16.28
N GLN A 874 3.42 -32.77 15.54
CA GLN A 874 3.45 -32.40 14.12
C GLN A 874 4.13 -33.48 13.27
N VAL A 875 3.55 -33.85 12.13
CA VAL A 875 4.09 -34.88 11.24
C VAL A 875 5.35 -34.38 10.57
N ALA A 876 6.45 -35.12 10.75
CA ALA A 876 7.75 -34.78 10.19
C ALA A 876 7.81 -35.00 8.68
N ARG A 877 8.56 -34.15 7.96
CA ARG A 877 8.81 -34.19 6.51
C ARG A 877 7.55 -34.04 5.63
N LEU A 878 6.46 -33.53 6.20
CA LEU A 878 5.19 -33.25 5.52
C LEU A 878 5.07 -31.77 5.17
N HIS A 879 4.87 -31.45 3.89
CA HIS A 879 4.67 -30.07 3.41
C HIS A 879 3.49 -30.00 2.42
N PRO A 880 2.75 -28.88 2.33
CA PRO A 880 1.74 -28.68 1.29
C PRO A 880 2.25 -28.93 -0.13
N SER A 881 1.37 -29.48 -0.97
CA SER A 881 1.53 -29.46 -2.42
C SER A 881 1.14 -28.11 -3.04
N ALA A 882 1.42 -27.90 -4.33
CA ALA A 882 1.11 -26.65 -5.01
C ALA A 882 -0.41 -26.40 -5.11
N GLU A 883 -1.22 -27.44 -5.34
CA GLU A 883 -2.69 -27.34 -5.25
C GLU A 883 -3.12 -26.86 -3.86
N SER A 884 -2.54 -27.41 -2.80
CA SER A 884 -2.87 -27.05 -1.42
C SER A 884 -2.56 -25.59 -1.07
N ILE A 885 -1.48 -25.01 -1.60
CA ILE A 885 -1.11 -23.60 -1.42
C ILE A 885 -1.98 -22.65 -2.25
N ILE A 886 -2.46 -23.09 -3.42
CA ILE A 886 -3.33 -22.27 -4.28
C ILE A 886 -4.80 -22.30 -3.81
N HIS A 887 -5.21 -23.38 -3.13
CA HIS A 887 -6.58 -23.58 -2.63
C HIS A 887 -6.78 -23.25 -1.13
N GLY A 888 -5.74 -22.82 -0.40
CA GLY A 888 -5.83 -22.50 1.03
C GLY A 888 -4.61 -21.71 1.55
N ASN A 889 -4.64 -21.26 2.81
CA ASN A 889 -3.52 -20.48 3.38
C ASN A 889 -2.24 -21.31 3.63
N GLN A 890 -2.38 -22.62 3.89
CA GLN A 890 -1.28 -23.59 3.88
C GLN A 890 -1.76 -24.91 3.25
N TRP A 891 -2.92 -25.43 3.70
CA TRP A 891 -3.48 -26.69 3.21
C TRP A 891 -4.86 -26.50 2.57
N SER A 892 -5.15 -27.27 1.52
CA SER A 892 -6.50 -27.31 0.93
C SER A 892 -7.52 -27.94 1.89
N SER A 893 -8.79 -27.53 1.75
CA SER A 893 -9.91 -28.18 2.46
C SER A 893 -10.01 -29.67 2.14
N ARG A 894 -9.65 -30.07 0.91
CA ARG A 894 -9.55 -31.46 0.46
C ARG A 894 -8.47 -32.23 1.24
N ALA A 895 -7.24 -31.71 1.30
CA ALA A 895 -6.16 -32.31 2.09
C ALA A 895 -6.55 -32.43 3.58
N ARG A 896 -7.16 -31.39 4.16
CA ARG A 896 -7.63 -31.40 5.56
C ARG A 896 -8.67 -32.48 5.82
N ASN A 897 -9.70 -32.57 4.98
CA ASN A 897 -10.75 -33.58 5.12
C ASN A 897 -10.21 -35.00 4.90
N ARG A 898 -9.24 -35.18 3.98
CA ARG A 898 -8.59 -36.47 3.75
C ARG A 898 -7.73 -36.89 4.95
N PHE A 899 -6.90 -36.00 5.50
CA PHE A 899 -6.13 -36.25 6.71
C PHE A 899 -7.03 -36.61 7.90
N ILE A 900 -8.13 -35.87 8.11
CA ILE A 900 -9.13 -36.20 9.15
C ILE A 900 -9.73 -37.60 8.92
N THR A 901 -9.99 -38.00 7.67
CA THR A 901 -10.51 -39.35 7.36
C THR A 901 -9.48 -40.46 7.65
N LEU A 902 -8.19 -40.20 7.43
CA LEU A 902 -7.09 -41.15 7.70
C LEU A 902 -6.80 -41.28 9.21
N VAL A 903 -7.00 -40.20 9.98
CA VAL A 903 -6.70 -40.17 11.42
C VAL A 903 -7.90 -40.63 12.28
N LYS A 904 -9.13 -40.25 11.90
CA LYS A 904 -10.32 -40.49 12.73
C LYS A 904 -10.76 -41.95 12.63
N GLY A 905 -10.92 -42.61 13.78
CA GLY A 905 -11.46 -43.97 13.88
C GLY A 905 -10.48 -45.10 13.56
N HIS A 906 -9.20 -44.80 13.32
CA HIS A 906 -8.17 -45.78 13.02
C HIS A 906 -7.19 -45.95 14.19
N SER A 907 -6.58 -47.13 14.33
CA SER A 907 -5.48 -47.35 15.28
C SER A 907 -4.19 -46.78 14.69
N LEU A 908 -3.59 -45.79 15.36
CA LEU A 908 -2.40 -45.09 14.87
C LEU A 908 -1.19 -45.36 15.77
N ILE A 909 -0.06 -45.66 15.13
CA ILE A 909 1.25 -45.79 15.76
C ILE A 909 2.03 -44.50 15.48
N VAL A 910 2.59 -43.93 16.54
CA VAL A 910 3.34 -42.68 16.50
C VAL A 910 4.81 -42.97 16.84
N SER A 911 5.72 -42.69 15.90
CA SER A 911 7.16 -42.79 16.12
C SER A 911 7.78 -41.40 16.23
N LEU A 912 8.61 -41.18 17.24
CA LEU A 912 9.27 -39.90 17.50
C LEU A 912 10.42 -39.68 16.51
N TYR A 913 10.46 -38.50 15.89
CA TYR A 913 11.54 -38.05 15.01
C TYR A 913 12.44 -37.04 15.72
N SER A 914 11.85 -36.00 16.32
CA SER A 914 12.56 -35.00 17.12
C SER A 914 11.59 -34.24 18.03
N VAL A 915 12.08 -33.36 18.91
CA VAL A 915 11.25 -32.44 19.71
C VAL A 915 11.74 -31.01 19.44
N LEU A 916 10.83 -30.12 19.02
CA LEU A 916 11.20 -28.75 18.62
C LEU A 916 10.20 -27.76 19.21
N TYR A 917 10.70 -26.81 20.00
CA TYR A 917 9.93 -25.79 20.72
C TYR A 917 8.80 -26.32 21.64
N GLY A 918 8.86 -27.60 22.02
CA GLY A 918 7.83 -28.30 22.81
C GLY A 918 6.89 -29.19 21.98
N VAL A 919 6.90 -29.05 20.66
CA VAL A 919 6.13 -29.88 19.71
C VAL A 919 6.91 -31.15 19.38
N MET A 920 6.27 -32.31 19.45
CA MET A 920 6.87 -33.59 19.06
C MET A 920 6.74 -33.78 17.54
N ARG A 921 7.88 -33.79 16.83
CA ARG A 921 7.96 -34.13 15.40
C ARG A 921 7.85 -35.65 15.28
N VAL A 922 6.89 -36.16 14.51
CA VAL A 922 6.57 -37.60 14.50
C VAL A 922 6.34 -38.17 13.11
N GLN A 923 6.64 -39.46 12.93
CA GLN A 923 6.10 -40.23 11.80
C GLN A 923 4.80 -40.91 12.23
N LEU A 924 3.74 -40.68 11.46
CA LEU A 924 2.40 -41.22 11.71
C LEU A 924 2.14 -42.43 10.80
N LEU A 925 1.77 -43.56 11.42
CA LEU A 925 1.51 -44.84 10.75
C LEU A 925 0.10 -45.32 11.10
N ILE A 926 -0.70 -45.66 10.09
CA ILE A 926 -1.98 -46.35 10.26
C ILE A 926 -1.69 -47.85 10.44
N ASN A 927 -2.10 -48.40 11.57
CA ASN A 927 -2.06 -49.84 11.81
C ASN A 927 -3.28 -50.51 11.18
N THR A 928 -3.06 -51.29 10.13
CA THR A 928 -4.07 -52.18 9.53
C THR A 928 -3.68 -53.63 9.81
N GLU A 929 -4.65 -54.55 9.84
CA GLU A 929 -4.46 -55.97 10.23
C GLU A 929 -3.37 -56.76 9.47
N LYS A 930 -2.75 -56.18 8.44
CA LYS A 930 -1.71 -56.80 7.61
C LYS A 930 -0.47 -55.93 7.37
N THR A 931 -0.56 -54.60 7.48
CA THR A 931 0.54 -53.66 7.21
C THR A 931 0.39 -52.34 7.97
N ASN A 932 1.51 -51.75 8.39
CA ASN A 932 1.59 -50.35 8.81
C ASN A 932 1.82 -49.44 7.60
N THR A 933 0.92 -48.49 7.36
CA THR A 933 0.97 -47.58 6.19
C THR A 933 1.18 -46.14 6.65
N SER A 934 2.14 -45.39 6.08
CA SER A 934 2.39 -44.01 6.56
C SER A 934 1.42 -42.99 5.98
N VAL A 935 0.88 -42.13 6.84
CA VAL A 935 -0.04 -41.04 6.45
C VAL A 935 0.66 -40.02 5.54
N LEU A 936 1.98 -39.81 5.71
CA LEU A 936 2.79 -38.98 4.84
C LEU A 936 2.78 -39.51 3.40
N ASP A 937 3.12 -40.79 3.22
CA ASP A 937 3.27 -41.37 1.88
C ASP A 937 1.91 -41.45 1.15
N ILE A 938 0.80 -41.73 1.87
CA ILE A 938 -0.56 -41.64 1.31
C ILE A 938 -0.90 -40.22 0.81
N LEU A 939 -0.62 -39.17 1.60
CA LEU A 939 -0.91 -37.79 1.18
C LEU A 939 -0.01 -37.31 0.01
N VAL A 940 1.17 -37.91 -0.15
CA VAL A 940 2.07 -37.63 -1.29
C VAL A 940 1.61 -38.39 -2.55
N GLU A 941 1.18 -39.64 -2.42
CA GLU A 941 0.61 -40.42 -3.54
C GLU A 941 -0.73 -39.83 -4.04
N GLU A 942 -1.49 -39.17 -3.18
CA GLU A 942 -2.77 -38.52 -3.51
C GLU A 942 -2.65 -37.06 -3.99
N GLY A 943 -1.44 -36.51 -4.14
CA GLY A 943 -1.22 -35.14 -4.62
C GLY A 943 -1.72 -34.05 -3.65
N HIS A 944 -1.65 -34.32 -2.34
CA HIS A 944 -2.08 -33.38 -1.31
C HIS A 944 -0.91 -32.76 -0.55
N ALA A 945 0.22 -33.47 -0.50
CA ALA A 945 1.46 -33.07 0.14
C ALA A 945 2.69 -33.37 -0.75
N ILE A 946 3.81 -32.73 -0.44
CA ILE A 946 5.14 -33.12 -0.91
C ILE A 946 6.03 -33.55 0.26
N LYS A 947 7.03 -34.37 -0.03
CA LYS A 947 7.99 -34.88 0.96
C LYS A 947 9.15 -33.90 1.11
N ALA A 948 9.26 -33.30 2.29
CA ALA A 948 10.19 -32.22 2.58
C ALA A 948 11.43 -32.69 3.38
N GLU A 949 12.49 -31.87 3.36
CA GLU A 949 13.50 -31.91 4.41
C GLU A 949 13.01 -31.19 5.68
N GLU A 950 13.53 -31.61 6.83
CA GLU A 950 13.32 -30.95 8.11
C GLU A 950 14.37 -29.83 8.33
N SER A 951 14.05 -28.88 9.23
CA SER A 951 14.94 -27.76 9.57
C SER A 951 16.25 -28.21 10.23
N CYS A 952 17.27 -27.36 10.20
CA CYS A 952 18.50 -27.53 10.99
C CYS A 952 18.17 -27.84 12.45
N ASP A 953 17.29 -27.09 13.10
CA ASP A 953 16.96 -27.30 14.51
C ASP A 953 16.36 -28.70 14.76
N SER A 954 15.46 -29.14 13.88
CA SER A 954 14.87 -30.48 13.97
C SER A 954 15.90 -31.59 13.72
N LYS A 955 16.81 -31.38 12.75
CA LYS A 955 17.94 -32.28 12.46
C LYS A 955 18.96 -32.33 13.61
N VAL A 956 19.25 -31.20 14.25
CA VAL A 956 20.16 -31.11 15.41
C VAL A 956 19.55 -31.83 16.61
N THR A 957 18.26 -31.64 16.91
CA THR A 957 17.63 -32.43 17.98
C THR A 957 17.54 -33.91 17.63
N LEU A 958 17.38 -34.28 16.34
CA LEU A 958 17.44 -35.68 15.91
C LEU A 958 18.83 -36.29 16.06
N GLN A 959 19.92 -35.58 15.72
CA GLN A 959 21.28 -36.07 15.98
C GLN A 959 21.52 -36.30 17.49
N HIS A 960 20.94 -35.45 18.34
CA HIS A 960 20.94 -35.69 19.79
C HIS A 960 19.99 -36.84 20.23
N ALA A 961 19.05 -37.28 19.40
CA ALA A 961 18.16 -38.41 19.70
C ALA A 961 18.69 -39.77 19.17
N GLU A 962 19.44 -39.75 18.05
CA GLU A 962 20.21 -40.92 17.58
C GLU A 962 21.42 -41.22 18.48
N ILE A 963 21.90 -40.22 19.24
CA ILE A 963 22.66 -40.45 20.48
C ILE A 963 21.67 -40.97 21.55
N LEU A 964 21.54 -42.30 21.56
CA LEU A 964 20.53 -43.09 22.30
C LEU A 964 20.43 -42.82 23.82
N ASP A 965 21.41 -42.12 24.41
CA ASP A 965 21.49 -41.82 25.84
C ASP A 965 20.84 -40.49 26.27
N VAL A 966 20.62 -39.52 25.35
CA VAL A 966 20.36 -38.12 25.73
C VAL A 966 19.10 -37.94 26.59
N PHE A 967 18.05 -38.74 26.40
CA PHE A 967 16.83 -38.60 27.19
C PHE A 967 16.91 -39.21 28.60
N ILE A 968 17.94 -40.00 28.90
CA ILE A 968 18.30 -40.37 30.29
C ILE A 968 19.23 -39.30 30.90
N LEU A 969 19.97 -38.55 30.07
CA LEU A 969 20.98 -37.58 30.49
C LEU A 969 20.48 -36.14 30.69
N LEU A 970 19.27 -35.78 30.22
CA LEU A 970 18.75 -34.40 30.34
C LEU A 970 18.32 -33.97 31.76
N GLN A 971 18.53 -34.80 32.79
CA GLN A 971 18.38 -34.41 34.20
C GLN A 971 19.72 -34.09 34.90
N GLN A 972 19.88 -32.80 35.20
CA GLN A 972 20.42 -32.25 36.46
C GLN A 972 21.94 -32.30 36.76
N ASN A 973 22.82 -33.01 36.01
CA ASN A 973 24.11 -33.42 36.59
C ASN A 973 25.39 -33.34 35.71
N HIS A 974 25.68 -32.21 35.03
CA HIS A 974 26.96 -32.04 34.30
C HIS A 974 28.06 -31.28 35.08
N GLU A 975 27.92 -29.97 35.36
CA GLU A 975 28.97 -29.17 36.03
C GLU A 975 29.42 -29.78 37.38
N ALA A 976 28.49 -30.24 38.21
CA ALA A 976 28.78 -30.82 39.53
C ALA A 976 29.40 -32.23 39.46
N LEU A 977 29.18 -32.98 38.38
CA LEU A 977 29.70 -34.33 38.22
C LEU A 977 31.10 -34.29 37.56
N MET A 978 31.35 -33.30 36.70
CA MET A 978 32.68 -32.99 36.18
C MET A 978 33.63 -32.47 37.28
N SER A 979 33.15 -31.73 38.30
CA SER A 979 34.00 -31.41 39.47
C SER A 979 34.27 -32.66 40.32
N LEU A 980 33.26 -33.48 40.60
CA LEU A 980 33.41 -34.73 41.37
C LEU A 980 34.38 -35.75 40.74
N TYR A 981 34.55 -35.75 39.41
CA TYR A 981 35.61 -36.54 38.78
C TYR A 981 37.00 -35.91 39.00
N LYS A 982 37.11 -34.60 38.90
CA LYS A 982 38.38 -33.87 39.06
C LYS A 982 38.93 -33.96 40.49
N ASP A 983 38.08 -33.74 41.49
CA ASP A 983 38.41 -33.86 42.93
C ASP A 983 38.81 -35.30 43.32
N LYS A 984 38.48 -36.28 42.47
CA LYS A 984 38.79 -37.70 42.64
C LYS A 984 40.05 -38.15 41.89
N GLU A 985 40.47 -37.42 40.86
CA GLU A 985 41.79 -37.56 40.22
C GLU A 985 42.90 -36.86 41.04
N ASP A 986 42.62 -35.65 41.56
CA ASP A 986 43.56 -34.90 42.43
C ASP A 986 43.61 -35.43 43.88
N GLY A 987 42.74 -36.38 44.26
CA GLY A 987 42.80 -37.10 45.53
C GLY A 987 42.38 -36.32 46.79
N THR A 988 41.75 -35.15 46.62
CA THR A 988 41.42 -34.19 47.70
C THR A 988 40.02 -34.38 48.31
N TYR A 989 39.34 -35.50 48.02
CA TYR A 989 37.97 -35.74 48.46
C TYR A 989 37.82 -35.87 49.99
N VAL A 990 37.21 -34.87 50.62
CA VAL A 990 36.72 -34.89 52.01
C VAL A 990 35.19 -34.86 52.01
N PRO A 991 34.48 -35.79 52.68
CA PRO A 991 33.03 -35.86 52.66
C PRO A 991 32.38 -34.86 53.65
N ASP A 992 32.40 -33.57 53.31
CA ASP A 992 31.68 -32.54 54.07
C ASP A 992 30.16 -32.58 53.83
N SER A 993 29.38 -32.29 54.87
CA SER A 993 27.94 -32.53 54.93
C SER A 993 27.06 -31.47 54.23
N VAL A 994 27.48 -30.93 53.09
CA VAL A 994 26.83 -29.81 52.38
C VAL A 994 26.38 -30.23 50.96
N SER A 995 25.57 -31.29 50.88
CA SER A 995 25.01 -31.81 49.61
C SER A 995 23.69 -31.12 49.20
N SER A 996 23.52 -29.84 49.49
CA SER A 996 22.37 -28.99 49.08
C SER A 996 22.54 -28.49 47.64
N SER A 997 22.58 -29.43 46.69
CA SER A 997 23.41 -29.29 45.48
C SER A 997 22.90 -28.30 44.42
N TRP A 998 21.59 -28.21 44.13
CA TRP A 998 21.09 -27.36 43.03
C TRP A 998 19.75 -26.67 43.30
N LYS A 999 18.81 -27.35 43.97
CA LYS A 999 17.52 -26.76 44.37
C LYS A 999 17.72 -25.58 45.32
N ASP A 1000 18.66 -25.71 46.25
CA ASP A 1000 18.98 -24.68 47.23
C ASP A 1000 19.71 -23.48 46.60
N ARG A 1001 20.65 -23.72 45.66
CA ARG A 1001 21.26 -22.66 44.86
C ARG A 1001 20.20 -21.88 44.05
N LYS A 1002 19.28 -22.57 43.36
CA LYS A 1002 18.14 -21.91 42.68
C LYS A 1002 17.21 -21.15 43.63
N LYS A 1003 17.09 -21.60 44.88
CA LYS A 1003 16.29 -20.92 45.91
C LYS A 1003 16.99 -19.64 46.38
N GLU A 1004 18.29 -19.68 46.67
CA GLU A 1004 19.08 -18.49 46.98
C GLU A 1004 19.09 -17.48 45.81
N GLU A 1005 19.26 -17.96 44.56
CA GLU A 1005 19.15 -17.12 43.37
C GLU A 1005 17.78 -16.42 43.28
N LYS A 1006 16.69 -17.15 43.51
CA LYS A 1006 15.33 -16.59 43.53
C LYS A 1006 15.15 -15.56 44.65
N GLU A 1007 15.59 -15.86 45.87
CA GLU A 1007 15.52 -14.94 47.01
C GLU A 1007 16.33 -13.65 46.76
N ILE A 1008 17.49 -13.74 46.10
CA ILE A 1008 18.30 -12.58 45.69
C ILE A 1008 17.61 -11.79 44.57
N ILE A 1009 17.03 -12.45 43.56
CA ILE A 1009 16.27 -11.79 42.48
C ILE A 1009 15.07 -11.03 43.04
N ASP A 1010 14.26 -11.68 43.89
CA ASP A 1010 13.07 -11.07 44.49
C ASP A 1010 13.45 -9.89 45.42
N SER A 1011 14.56 -10.00 46.16
CA SER A 1011 15.11 -8.90 46.97
C SER A 1011 15.52 -7.69 46.14
N LEU A 1012 16.28 -7.90 45.04
CA LEU A 1012 16.70 -6.82 44.16
C LEU A 1012 15.51 -6.20 43.40
N LEU A 1013 14.53 -7.00 42.97
CA LEU A 1013 13.30 -6.53 42.32
C LEU A 1013 12.40 -5.71 43.27
N ALA A 1014 12.41 -6.00 44.57
CA ALA A 1014 11.74 -5.18 45.57
C ALA A 1014 12.47 -3.84 45.79
N HIS A 1015 13.80 -3.88 45.88
CA HIS A 1015 14.64 -2.70 46.15
C HIS A 1015 14.61 -1.70 44.97
N PHE A 1016 14.85 -2.17 43.74
CA PHE A 1016 14.93 -1.35 42.53
C PHE A 1016 13.55 -1.11 41.88
N SER A 1017 12.52 -0.84 42.71
CA SER A 1017 11.13 -0.69 42.28
C SER A 1017 10.66 0.75 42.05
N LYS A 1018 11.45 1.77 42.44
CA LYS A 1018 11.08 3.21 42.32
C LYS A 1018 12.29 4.11 42.05
N GLY A 1019 12.13 5.04 41.11
CA GLY A 1019 13.12 6.07 40.76
C GLY A 1019 14.29 5.54 39.93
N SER A 1020 14.81 6.36 39.00
CA SER A 1020 15.89 5.99 38.07
C SER A 1020 16.60 7.25 37.59
N GLN A 1021 17.92 7.19 37.35
CA GLN A 1021 18.75 8.39 37.10
C GLN A 1021 19.50 8.39 35.76
N SER A 1022 19.41 7.32 34.95
CA SER A 1022 20.08 7.23 33.65
C SER A 1022 19.27 6.42 32.64
N TYR A 1023 19.57 6.55 31.35
CA TYR A 1023 18.84 5.91 30.26
C TYR A 1023 19.79 5.18 29.30
N VAL A 1024 19.36 4.04 28.75
CA VAL A 1024 20.08 3.28 27.72
C VAL A 1024 19.16 3.02 26.54
N ARG A 1025 19.62 3.36 25.33
CA ARG A 1025 18.91 3.10 24.08
C ARG A 1025 19.13 1.66 23.62
N LEU A 1026 18.03 0.95 23.41
CA LEU A 1026 17.99 -0.42 22.91
C LEU A 1026 18.11 -0.47 21.37
N HIS A 1027 18.42 -1.65 20.85
CA HIS A 1027 18.42 -1.96 19.42
C HIS A 1027 17.46 -3.12 19.11
N GLY A 1028 16.78 -3.04 17.97
CA GLY A 1028 15.73 -3.98 17.57
C GLY A 1028 14.31 -3.40 17.76
N PRO A 1029 13.28 -4.24 17.99
CA PRO A 1029 13.33 -5.71 17.93
C PRO A 1029 13.86 -6.21 16.58
N SER A 1030 14.47 -7.39 16.60
CA SER A 1030 15.18 -8.02 15.48
C SER A 1030 14.91 -9.53 15.44
N SER A 1031 15.00 -10.13 14.26
CA SER A 1031 15.01 -11.59 14.09
C SER A 1031 15.97 -11.93 12.94
N PRO A 1032 16.81 -12.97 13.05
CA PRO A 1032 17.73 -13.36 12.00
C PRO A 1032 17.04 -14.11 10.84
N TYR A 1033 15.79 -14.57 11.04
CA TYR A 1033 14.95 -15.17 9.99
C TYR A 1033 14.30 -14.11 9.08
N LYS A 1034 14.66 -12.83 9.22
CA LYS A 1034 14.13 -11.74 8.39
C LYS A 1034 14.62 -11.90 6.95
N ILE A 1035 13.68 -11.94 6.01
CA ILE A 1035 13.98 -11.93 4.58
C ILE A 1035 14.60 -10.57 4.22
N ASN A 1036 15.71 -10.63 3.50
CA ASN A 1036 16.24 -9.51 2.73
C ASN A 1036 16.06 -9.88 1.25
N PHE A 1037 15.62 -8.92 0.44
CA PHE A 1037 15.41 -9.13 -0.99
C PHE A 1037 16.60 -8.57 -1.79
N HIS A 1038 16.81 -9.11 -2.98
CA HIS A 1038 17.81 -8.62 -3.93
C HIS A 1038 17.22 -8.49 -5.34
N SER A 1039 17.83 -7.63 -6.15
CA SER A 1039 17.47 -7.39 -7.54
C SER A 1039 17.90 -8.57 -8.42
N LEU A 1040 17.02 -9.03 -9.31
CA LEU A 1040 17.40 -9.92 -10.42
C LEU A 1040 18.14 -9.16 -11.54
N MET A 1041 17.91 -7.84 -11.65
CA MET A 1041 18.53 -6.95 -12.63
C MET A 1041 19.94 -6.51 -12.20
N SER A 1042 20.83 -6.30 -13.16
CA SER A 1042 22.29 -6.31 -12.97
C SER A 1042 22.91 -5.03 -12.37
N SER A 1043 22.69 -4.78 -11.06
CA SER A 1043 23.68 -4.02 -10.26
C SER A 1043 23.58 -4.33 -8.76
N CYS A 1044 24.74 -4.41 -8.07
CA CYS A 1044 24.81 -4.62 -6.62
C CYS A 1044 24.40 -3.36 -5.83
N ARG A 1045 23.11 -3.04 -5.86
CA ARG A 1045 22.48 -2.00 -5.02
C ARG A 1045 21.72 -2.68 -3.89
N THR A 1046 21.76 -2.09 -2.70
CA THR A 1046 20.97 -2.58 -1.56
C THR A 1046 19.48 -2.42 -1.88
N VAL A 1047 18.64 -3.32 -1.40
CA VAL A 1047 17.17 -3.20 -1.52
C VAL A 1047 16.58 -2.81 -0.17
N CYS A 1048 15.86 -1.69 -0.17
CA CYS A 1048 15.12 -1.12 0.96
C CYS A 1048 13.63 -1.24 0.64
N ILE A 1049 12.79 -1.72 1.57
CA ILE A 1049 11.33 -1.63 1.43
C ILE A 1049 10.84 -0.46 2.30
N ASP A 1050 9.96 0.39 1.76
CA ASP A 1050 9.43 1.54 2.51
C ASP A 1050 8.55 1.06 3.67
N ARG A 1051 8.64 1.74 4.81
CA ARG A 1051 8.04 1.39 6.10
C ARG A 1051 6.51 1.43 6.11
N THR A 1052 5.90 2.02 5.09
CA THR A 1052 4.44 2.01 4.88
C THR A 1052 3.96 0.81 4.07
N SER A 1053 4.86 0.03 3.46
CA SER A 1053 4.50 -1.13 2.65
C SER A 1053 4.16 -2.34 3.53
N ILE A 1054 3.16 -3.13 3.12
CA ILE A 1054 2.72 -4.34 3.84
C ILE A 1054 3.90 -5.29 4.10
N ASN A 1055 4.71 -5.55 3.07
CA ASN A 1055 5.87 -6.44 3.15
C ASN A 1055 7.18 -5.73 3.57
N SER A 1056 7.09 -4.58 4.25
CA SER A 1056 8.26 -3.86 4.83
C SER A 1056 9.03 -4.68 5.87
N PHE A 1057 8.37 -5.70 6.42
CA PHE A 1057 8.97 -6.76 7.20
C PHE A 1057 8.37 -8.10 6.78
N ALA A 1058 9.23 -9.07 6.48
CA ALA A 1058 8.85 -10.45 6.19
C ALA A 1058 9.85 -11.41 6.84
N LEU A 1059 9.36 -12.54 7.33
CA LEU A 1059 10.17 -13.64 7.86
C LEU A 1059 10.10 -14.83 6.90
N ASN A 1060 11.19 -15.58 6.78
CA ASN A 1060 11.11 -16.92 6.22
C ASN A 1060 10.78 -17.89 7.37
N GLU A 1061 9.61 -18.52 7.28
CA GLU A 1061 9.14 -19.51 8.24
C GLU A 1061 9.79 -20.89 8.08
N ASN A 1062 10.48 -21.12 6.97
CA ASN A 1062 11.04 -22.40 6.50
C ASN A 1062 12.38 -22.21 5.71
N PRO A 1063 13.45 -21.65 6.29
CA PRO A 1063 14.72 -21.36 5.58
C PRO A 1063 15.47 -22.61 5.09
N HIS A 1064 15.06 -23.81 5.51
CA HIS A 1064 15.54 -25.08 4.96
C HIS A 1064 15.08 -25.32 3.51
N TYR A 1065 14.06 -24.60 3.02
CA TYR A 1065 13.72 -24.58 1.60
C TYR A 1065 14.59 -23.58 0.84
N LYS A 1066 15.31 -24.10 -0.16
CA LYS A 1066 16.24 -23.35 -1.02
C LYS A 1066 15.68 -23.01 -2.41
N HIS A 1067 14.36 -23.08 -2.58
CA HIS A 1067 13.72 -22.64 -3.82
C HIS A 1067 13.55 -21.12 -3.81
N GLU A 1068 13.45 -20.50 -4.99
CA GLU A 1068 13.39 -19.04 -5.06
C GLU A 1068 12.00 -18.51 -4.68
N ARG A 1069 11.97 -17.46 -3.84
CA ARG A 1069 10.74 -16.75 -3.49
C ARG A 1069 10.79 -15.32 -4.02
N MET A 1070 9.75 -14.91 -4.73
CA MET A 1070 9.67 -13.61 -5.41
C MET A 1070 8.78 -12.59 -4.68
N LEU A 1071 9.23 -11.35 -4.66
CA LEU A 1071 8.51 -10.14 -4.29
C LEU A 1071 8.32 -9.27 -5.55
N VAL A 1072 7.12 -8.76 -5.75
CA VAL A 1072 6.79 -7.79 -6.80
C VAL A 1072 6.61 -6.42 -6.16
N ALA A 1073 7.21 -5.37 -6.75
CA ALA A 1073 7.04 -3.99 -6.28
C ALA A 1073 6.21 -3.16 -7.28
N GLY A 1074 5.12 -2.54 -6.80
CA GLY A 1074 4.32 -1.63 -7.63
C GLY A 1074 5.10 -0.37 -8.01
N THR A 1075 5.80 0.24 -7.05
CA THR A 1075 6.70 1.38 -7.31
C THR A 1075 8.14 1.03 -6.95
N VAL A 1076 9.05 1.17 -7.92
CA VAL A 1076 10.50 1.12 -7.71
C VAL A 1076 11.09 2.54 -7.81
N SER A 1077 11.77 2.96 -6.75
CA SER A 1077 12.43 4.27 -6.64
C SER A 1077 13.87 4.09 -6.14
N VAL A 1078 14.67 5.16 -6.14
CA VAL A 1078 16.02 5.15 -5.56
C VAL A 1078 16.15 6.29 -4.56
N ASP A 1079 17.01 6.12 -3.56
CA ASP A 1079 17.43 7.19 -2.67
C ASP A 1079 18.10 8.36 -3.43
N SER A 1080 18.36 9.46 -2.73
CA SER A 1080 19.01 10.65 -3.31
C SER A 1080 20.49 10.45 -3.68
N THR A 1081 21.08 9.31 -3.32
CA THR A 1081 22.50 8.98 -3.48
C THR A 1081 22.76 7.90 -4.54
N GLY A 1082 21.73 7.30 -5.12
CA GLY A 1082 21.84 6.23 -6.13
C GLY A 1082 22.02 4.83 -5.53
N THR A 1083 22.01 4.68 -4.21
CA THR A 1083 22.67 3.57 -3.47
C THR A 1083 21.74 2.45 -3.00
N CYS A 1084 20.55 2.80 -2.48
CA CYS A 1084 19.50 1.84 -2.16
C CYS A 1084 18.31 2.00 -3.10
N ILE A 1085 17.88 0.88 -3.68
CA ILE A 1085 16.59 0.78 -4.37
C ILE A 1085 15.51 0.76 -3.30
N LEU A 1086 14.57 1.70 -3.34
CA LEU A 1086 13.45 1.82 -2.42
C LEU A 1086 12.15 1.33 -3.07
N LEU A 1087 11.64 0.21 -2.57
CA LEU A 1087 10.41 -0.45 -3.02
C LEU A 1087 9.20 0.06 -2.23
N ARG A 1088 8.08 0.29 -2.93
CA ARG A 1088 6.74 0.46 -2.35
C ARG A 1088 5.74 -0.49 -2.99
N ASP A 1089 4.56 -0.53 -2.39
CA ASP A 1089 3.37 -1.16 -2.98
C ASP A 1089 3.64 -2.64 -3.30
N THR A 1090 4.31 -3.28 -2.35
CA THR A 1090 4.97 -4.58 -2.53
C THR A 1090 4.06 -5.76 -2.22
N THR A 1091 3.96 -6.72 -3.13
CA THR A 1091 3.26 -8.00 -2.95
C THR A 1091 4.26 -9.16 -2.93
N LEU A 1092 4.20 -9.98 -1.88
CA LEU A 1092 4.98 -11.22 -1.78
C LEU A 1092 4.23 -12.36 -2.45
N MET A 1093 4.93 -13.13 -3.29
CA MET A 1093 4.35 -14.30 -3.95
C MET A 1093 4.28 -15.51 -2.99
N PRO A 1094 3.42 -16.52 -3.30
CA PRO A 1094 3.45 -17.80 -2.62
C PRO A 1094 4.81 -18.51 -2.74
N ASP A 1095 5.12 -19.34 -1.75
CA ASP A 1095 6.34 -20.14 -1.67
C ASP A 1095 6.13 -21.44 -2.48
N ILE A 1096 6.29 -21.35 -3.80
CA ILE A 1096 6.05 -22.45 -4.76
C ILE A 1096 7.29 -22.59 -5.67
N PRO A 1097 7.97 -23.75 -5.68
CA PRO A 1097 9.12 -24.01 -6.55
C PRO A 1097 8.80 -23.75 -8.03
N GLY A 1098 9.73 -23.16 -8.78
CA GLY A 1098 9.58 -22.85 -10.20
C GLY A 1098 8.62 -21.69 -10.52
N LEU A 1099 7.87 -21.15 -9.55
CA LEU A 1099 6.93 -20.06 -9.78
C LEU A 1099 7.60 -18.75 -10.25
N PRO A 1100 8.76 -18.31 -9.71
CA PRO A 1100 9.44 -17.10 -10.21
C PRO A 1100 9.88 -17.26 -11.68
N ALA A 1101 10.39 -18.45 -12.03
CA ALA A 1101 10.79 -18.78 -13.39
C ALA A 1101 9.60 -18.78 -14.35
N LEU A 1102 8.50 -19.46 -13.98
CA LEU A 1102 7.26 -19.49 -14.76
C LEU A 1102 6.66 -18.10 -14.98
N ILE A 1103 6.55 -17.26 -13.93
CA ILE A 1103 5.98 -15.92 -14.07
C ILE A 1103 6.87 -15.03 -14.93
N THR A 1104 8.19 -15.08 -14.76
CA THR A 1104 9.11 -14.26 -15.54
C THR A 1104 9.14 -14.68 -17.01
N MET A 1105 9.20 -15.98 -17.31
CA MET A 1105 9.06 -16.50 -18.67
C MET A 1105 7.68 -16.19 -19.27
N LEU A 1106 6.61 -16.23 -18.46
CA LEU A 1106 5.27 -15.90 -18.91
C LEU A 1106 5.17 -14.42 -19.30
N PHE A 1107 5.73 -13.48 -18.54
CA PHE A 1107 5.51 -12.04 -18.78
C PHE A 1107 6.62 -11.30 -19.55
N THR A 1108 7.78 -11.91 -19.74
CA THR A 1108 8.86 -11.30 -20.53
C THR A 1108 8.49 -11.09 -22.01
N PRO A 1109 9.00 -10.02 -22.67
CA PRO A 1109 8.82 -9.82 -24.12
C PRO A 1109 9.57 -10.86 -24.96
N ILE A 1110 10.81 -11.18 -24.59
CA ILE A 1110 11.70 -12.12 -25.29
C ILE A 1110 12.46 -12.95 -24.24
N MET A 1111 12.49 -14.27 -24.43
CA MET A 1111 13.30 -15.20 -23.65
C MET A 1111 14.35 -15.91 -24.53
N GLU A 1112 15.57 -16.02 -24.03
CA GLU A 1112 16.57 -16.98 -24.50
C GLU A 1112 16.72 -18.10 -23.45
N LEU A 1113 16.61 -19.36 -23.86
CA LEU A 1113 16.58 -20.50 -22.94
C LEU A 1113 17.91 -21.23 -22.88
N ARG A 1114 18.42 -21.42 -21.67
CA ARG A 1114 19.67 -22.14 -21.40
C ARG A 1114 19.37 -23.62 -21.13
N THR A 1115 20.20 -24.50 -21.68
CA THR A 1115 20.07 -25.96 -21.54
C THR A 1115 21.28 -26.56 -20.86
N ASN A 1116 21.11 -27.74 -20.26
CA ASN A 1116 22.25 -28.54 -19.82
C ASN A 1116 23.13 -28.97 -21.01
N LYS A 1117 24.35 -29.45 -20.73
CA LYS A 1117 25.33 -29.85 -21.76
C LYS A 1117 24.82 -30.92 -22.74
N GLU A 1118 23.83 -31.71 -22.32
CA GLU A 1118 23.20 -32.80 -23.07
C GLU A 1118 21.98 -32.35 -23.89
N ARG A 1119 21.47 -31.13 -23.65
CA ARG A 1119 20.22 -30.58 -24.21
C ARG A 1119 18.97 -31.42 -23.88
N THR A 1120 18.99 -32.11 -22.74
CA THR A 1120 17.90 -32.96 -22.23
C THR A 1120 16.95 -32.25 -21.27
N CYS A 1121 17.37 -31.13 -20.67
CA CYS A 1121 16.49 -30.24 -19.91
C CYS A 1121 16.96 -28.77 -19.99
N TYR A 1122 16.05 -27.85 -19.73
CA TYR A 1122 16.39 -26.44 -19.52
C TYR A 1122 16.91 -26.23 -18.09
N THR A 1123 17.80 -25.25 -17.92
CA THR A 1123 18.49 -24.97 -16.65
C THR A 1123 18.41 -23.50 -16.23
N GLY A 1124 17.80 -22.65 -17.06
CA GLY A 1124 17.69 -21.23 -16.85
C GLY A 1124 17.18 -20.48 -18.08
N ALA A 1125 16.95 -19.19 -17.93
CA ALA A 1125 16.56 -18.30 -19.01
C ALA A 1125 17.22 -16.92 -18.85
N LEU A 1126 17.38 -16.22 -19.97
CA LEU A 1126 17.62 -14.78 -20.03
C LEU A 1126 16.35 -14.12 -20.58
N CYS A 1127 15.75 -13.22 -19.81
CA CYS A 1127 14.43 -12.65 -20.04
C CYS A 1127 14.51 -11.12 -20.12
N GLY A 1128 14.05 -10.52 -21.23
CA GLY A 1128 14.09 -9.07 -21.41
C GLY A 1128 13.70 -8.63 -22.81
N LEU A 1129 14.43 -7.65 -23.36
CA LEU A 1129 14.22 -7.19 -24.75
C LEU A 1129 15.11 -7.89 -25.79
N GLY A 1130 16.05 -8.74 -25.35
CA GLY A 1130 16.96 -9.47 -26.23
C GLY A 1130 18.01 -8.57 -26.90
N CYS A 1131 18.65 -9.08 -27.95
CA CYS A 1131 19.79 -8.44 -28.59
C CYS A 1131 19.44 -7.68 -29.90
N ASN A 1132 20.24 -6.65 -30.20
CA ASN A 1132 20.17 -5.93 -31.46
C ASN A 1132 20.70 -6.81 -32.60
N SER A 1133 19.83 -7.11 -33.58
CA SER A 1133 20.19 -7.93 -34.75
C SER A 1133 21.46 -7.51 -35.49
N GLN A 1134 21.84 -6.22 -35.44
CA GLN A 1134 23.04 -5.70 -36.14
C GLN A 1134 24.32 -5.73 -35.27
N THR A 1135 24.25 -5.33 -33.99
CA THR A 1135 25.44 -5.25 -33.12
C THR A 1135 25.63 -6.47 -32.21
N GLN A 1136 24.60 -7.32 -32.08
CA GLN A 1136 24.52 -8.46 -31.15
C GLN A 1136 24.59 -8.09 -29.65
N GLU A 1137 24.61 -6.79 -29.32
CA GLU A 1137 24.53 -6.28 -27.94
C GLU A 1137 23.08 -6.34 -27.42
N ALA A 1138 22.91 -6.44 -26.10
CA ALA A 1138 21.61 -6.35 -25.44
C ALA A 1138 20.91 -5.00 -25.70
N ILE A 1139 19.59 -5.01 -25.86
CA ILE A 1139 18.79 -3.81 -26.16
C ILE A 1139 18.54 -2.95 -24.91
N LEU A 1140 18.40 -3.57 -23.74
CA LEU A 1140 18.14 -2.91 -22.46
C LEU A 1140 18.77 -3.72 -21.30
N PRO A 1141 20.11 -3.85 -21.26
CA PRO A 1141 20.81 -4.73 -20.32
C PRO A 1141 20.56 -4.38 -18.85
N GLU A 1142 20.15 -3.15 -18.53
CA GLU A 1142 19.77 -2.77 -17.17
C GLU A 1142 18.49 -3.46 -16.65
N HIS A 1143 17.67 -4.03 -17.54
CA HIS A 1143 16.41 -4.72 -17.21
C HIS A 1143 16.43 -6.21 -17.62
N ASP A 1144 17.48 -6.71 -18.27
CA ASP A 1144 17.58 -8.14 -18.60
C ASP A 1144 17.72 -8.97 -17.30
N ILE A 1145 16.79 -9.90 -17.11
CA ILE A 1145 16.70 -10.79 -15.95
C ILE A 1145 17.32 -12.14 -16.31
N GLU A 1146 18.39 -12.53 -15.60
CA GLU A 1146 18.97 -13.88 -15.66
C GLU A 1146 18.36 -14.77 -14.58
N LEU A 1147 17.89 -15.96 -14.97
CA LEU A 1147 17.26 -16.94 -14.10
C LEU A 1147 18.04 -18.26 -14.14
N ALA A 1148 18.33 -18.81 -12.97
CA ALA A 1148 18.54 -20.25 -12.82
C ALA A 1148 17.18 -20.93 -12.59
N PHE A 1149 17.03 -22.19 -13.01
CA PHE A 1149 15.82 -22.96 -12.70
C PHE A 1149 16.06 -23.89 -11.50
N ASP A 1150 15.28 -23.68 -10.44
CA ASP A 1150 15.19 -24.52 -9.24
C ASP A 1150 14.43 -25.84 -9.50
N VAL A 1151 13.48 -25.80 -10.45
CA VAL A 1151 12.72 -26.95 -10.96
C VAL A 1151 13.17 -27.31 -12.38
N LYS A 1152 13.11 -28.60 -12.75
CA LYS A 1152 13.39 -29.02 -14.13
C LYS A 1152 12.21 -28.68 -15.03
N PHE A 1153 12.48 -27.88 -16.07
CA PHE A 1153 11.57 -27.66 -17.20
C PHE A 1153 12.04 -28.45 -18.42
N ASP A 1154 11.12 -29.09 -19.12
CA ASP A 1154 11.36 -29.84 -20.35
C ASP A 1154 10.81 -29.13 -21.61
N VAL A 1155 10.75 -29.86 -22.73
CA VAL A 1155 10.40 -29.32 -24.06
C VAL A 1155 8.90 -29.10 -24.21
N GLU A 1156 8.06 -29.87 -23.53
CA GLU A 1156 6.61 -29.69 -23.52
C GLU A 1156 6.29 -28.42 -22.72
N ASP A 1157 6.74 -28.35 -21.46
CA ASP A 1157 6.58 -27.21 -20.55
C ASP A 1157 6.92 -25.85 -21.20
N ILE A 1158 8.01 -25.82 -21.98
CA ILE A 1158 8.49 -24.62 -22.69
C ILE A 1158 7.71 -24.32 -23.97
N THR A 1159 7.25 -25.34 -24.69
CA THR A 1159 6.44 -25.14 -25.92
C THR A 1159 5.11 -24.46 -25.57
N GLU A 1160 4.57 -24.81 -24.42
CA GLU A 1160 3.31 -24.34 -23.85
C GLU A 1160 3.38 -22.85 -23.48
N VAL A 1161 4.33 -22.46 -22.61
CA VAL A 1161 4.60 -21.04 -22.30
C VAL A 1161 4.85 -20.23 -23.58
N ARG A 1162 5.54 -20.80 -24.58
CA ARG A 1162 5.76 -20.16 -25.89
C ARG A 1162 4.48 -19.97 -26.70
N VAL A 1163 3.47 -20.82 -26.59
CA VAL A 1163 2.17 -20.59 -27.25
C VAL A 1163 1.45 -19.40 -26.61
N VAL A 1164 1.40 -19.33 -25.26
CA VAL A 1164 0.82 -18.20 -24.52
C VAL A 1164 1.49 -16.86 -24.88
N VAL A 1165 2.82 -16.86 -24.96
CA VAL A 1165 3.62 -15.68 -25.32
C VAL A 1165 3.46 -15.33 -26.81
N ARG A 1166 3.40 -16.31 -27.71
CA ARG A 1166 3.27 -16.08 -29.16
C ARG A 1166 1.93 -15.46 -29.54
N GLU A 1167 0.85 -15.85 -28.89
CA GLU A 1167 -0.51 -15.30 -29.12
C GLU A 1167 -0.58 -13.79 -28.81
N ARG A 1168 0.19 -13.28 -27.84
CA ARG A 1168 0.34 -11.82 -27.61
C ARG A 1168 0.82 -11.06 -28.85
N GLY A 1169 1.53 -11.73 -29.76
CA GLY A 1169 1.98 -11.12 -31.02
C GLY A 1169 0.85 -10.82 -32.01
N SER A 1170 -0.38 -11.25 -31.74
CA SER A 1170 -1.52 -11.23 -32.68
C SER A 1170 -2.80 -10.63 -32.07
N TYR A 1171 -2.70 -9.42 -31.51
CA TYR A 1171 -3.84 -8.65 -30.98
C TYR A 1171 -4.83 -8.17 -32.06
N SER A 1172 -5.56 -9.10 -32.69
CA SER A 1172 -6.86 -8.85 -33.33
C SER A 1172 -8.01 -9.07 -32.34
N ASP A 1173 -7.96 -10.15 -31.56
CA ASP A 1173 -9.08 -10.64 -30.76
C ASP A 1173 -8.65 -10.95 -29.32
N VAL A 1174 -9.07 -10.12 -28.36
CA VAL A 1174 -8.87 -10.38 -26.92
C VAL A 1174 -9.52 -11.71 -26.50
N LEU A 1175 -10.64 -12.07 -27.15
CA LEU A 1175 -11.36 -13.33 -27.01
C LEU A 1175 -10.56 -14.57 -27.46
N ARG A 1176 -9.56 -14.42 -28.34
CA ARG A 1176 -8.61 -15.51 -28.62
C ARG A 1176 -7.53 -15.58 -27.56
N TRP A 1177 -7.02 -14.43 -27.11
CA TRP A 1177 -5.95 -14.45 -26.11
C TRP A 1177 -6.43 -14.99 -24.76
N THR A 1178 -7.71 -14.79 -24.38
CA THR A 1178 -8.31 -15.54 -23.27
C THR A 1178 -8.37 -17.05 -23.55
N ALA A 1179 -8.95 -17.47 -24.67
CA ALA A 1179 -9.11 -18.89 -25.00
C ALA A 1179 -7.77 -19.66 -25.03
N VAL A 1180 -6.73 -19.08 -25.64
CA VAL A 1180 -5.43 -19.75 -25.81
C VAL A 1180 -4.49 -19.57 -24.61
N SER A 1181 -4.57 -18.46 -23.86
CA SER A 1181 -3.83 -18.37 -22.58
C SER A 1181 -4.34 -19.39 -21.56
N HIS A 1182 -5.65 -19.65 -21.51
CA HIS A 1182 -6.19 -20.72 -20.66
C HIS A 1182 -5.82 -22.12 -21.17
N ALA A 1183 -5.65 -22.32 -22.49
CA ALA A 1183 -5.26 -23.60 -23.05
C ALA A 1183 -3.76 -23.91 -22.85
N ALA A 1184 -2.87 -22.96 -23.18
CA ALA A 1184 -1.42 -23.18 -23.20
C ALA A 1184 -0.69 -22.86 -21.87
N ILE A 1185 -1.44 -22.50 -20.83
CA ILE A 1185 -0.97 -22.65 -19.44
C ILE A 1185 -1.41 -24.03 -18.89
N ALA A 1186 -2.48 -24.64 -19.44
CA ALA A 1186 -3.04 -25.87 -18.89
C ALA A 1186 -2.24 -27.15 -19.21
N THR A 1187 -1.51 -27.20 -20.33
CA THR A 1187 -0.71 -28.36 -20.74
C THR A 1187 0.81 -28.22 -20.46
N ALA A 1188 1.21 -27.13 -19.79
CA ALA A 1188 2.59 -26.70 -19.50
C ALA A 1188 3.40 -27.53 -18.48
N SER A 1189 3.15 -28.84 -18.36
CA SER A 1189 3.80 -29.68 -17.34
C SER A 1189 3.75 -31.19 -17.62
N SER A 1190 4.83 -31.78 -18.17
CA SER A 1190 4.86 -33.23 -18.42
C SER A 1190 5.11 -34.08 -17.16
N GLN A 1191 5.82 -33.54 -16.17
CA GLN A 1191 6.32 -34.33 -15.02
C GLN A 1191 5.36 -34.35 -13.82
N LYS A 1192 5.37 -35.50 -13.11
CA LYS A 1192 4.42 -35.85 -12.02
C LYS A 1192 4.26 -34.82 -10.92
N THR A 1193 5.27 -33.98 -10.66
CA THR A 1193 5.21 -32.92 -9.63
C THR A 1193 4.29 -31.74 -9.99
N ASN A 1194 3.82 -31.63 -11.24
CA ASN A 1194 2.98 -30.51 -11.70
C ASN A 1194 1.60 -30.93 -12.27
N GLN A 1195 1.23 -32.22 -12.21
CA GLN A 1195 -0.10 -32.69 -12.67
C GLN A 1195 -1.28 -32.00 -11.92
N GLU A 1196 -1.00 -31.46 -10.73
CA GLU A 1196 -1.89 -30.60 -9.93
C GLU A 1196 -2.30 -29.31 -10.67
N LEU A 1197 -1.33 -28.53 -11.15
CA LEU A 1197 -1.55 -27.25 -11.85
C LEU A 1197 -2.31 -27.44 -13.18
N HIS A 1198 -1.99 -28.50 -13.91
CA HIS A 1198 -2.70 -28.92 -15.12
C HIS A 1198 -4.21 -29.07 -14.89
N SER A 1199 -4.62 -29.68 -13.76
CA SER A 1199 -6.05 -29.83 -13.40
C SER A 1199 -6.75 -28.50 -13.07
N TYR A 1200 -6.01 -27.54 -12.52
CA TYR A 1200 -6.54 -26.26 -12.04
C TYR A 1200 -6.98 -25.33 -13.17
N PHE A 1201 -6.22 -25.29 -14.28
CA PHE A 1201 -6.55 -24.44 -15.44
C PHE A 1201 -7.61 -25.07 -16.35
N LEU A 1202 -7.59 -26.40 -16.55
CA LEU A 1202 -8.62 -27.13 -17.30
C LEU A 1202 -10.04 -26.86 -16.78
N ASN A 1203 -10.23 -26.86 -15.46
CA ASN A 1203 -11.54 -26.59 -14.85
C ASN A 1203 -12.02 -25.15 -15.06
N CYS A 1204 -11.12 -24.16 -15.12
CA CYS A 1204 -11.48 -22.78 -15.47
C CYS A 1204 -11.89 -22.65 -16.94
N ALA A 1205 -11.12 -23.25 -17.85
CA ALA A 1205 -11.46 -23.27 -19.28
C ALA A 1205 -12.83 -23.93 -19.53
N HIS A 1206 -13.16 -25.00 -18.80
CA HIS A 1206 -14.44 -25.67 -18.95
C HIS A 1206 -15.63 -24.81 -18.49
N TYR A 1207 -15.48 -24.02 -17.41
CA TYR A 1207 -16.54 -23.16 -16.89
C TYR A 1207 -16.81 -21.93 -17.79
N GLN A 1208 -15.78 -21.35 -18.41
CA GLN A 1208 -15.96 -20.22 -19.32
C GLN A 1208 -16.38 -20.63 -20.74
N ASN A 1209 -15.91 -21.76 -21.28
CA ASN A 1209 -16.32 -22.22 -22.62
C ASN A 1209 -17.83 -22.49 -22.70
N ILE A 1210 -18.46 -22.95 -21.62
CA ILE A 1210 -19.93 -23.13 -21.56
C ILE A 1210 -20.65 -21.78 -21.70
N ARG A 1211 -20.17 -20.72 -21.02
CA ARG A 1211 -20.76 -19.37 -21.09
C ARG A 1211 -20.52 -18.69 -22.45
N THR A 1212 -19.32 -18.78 -23.04
CA THR A 1212 -19.05 -18.21 -24.37
C THR A 1212 -19.80 -18.95 -25.48
N SER A 1213 -19.96 -20.27 -25.39
CA SER A 1213 -20.80 -21.04 -26.32
C SER A 1213 -22.27 -20.62 -26.27
N GLN A 1214 -22.77 -20.25 -25.08
CA GLN A 1214 -24.14 -19.73 -24.93
C GLN A 1214 -24.30 -18.31 -25.49
N GLN A 1215 -23.30 -17.43 -25.34
CA GLN A 1215 -23.34 -16.10 -25.95
C GLN A 1215 -23.19 -16.13 -27.47
N LEU A 1216 -22.35 -17.01 -28.03
CA LEU A 1216 -22.20 -17.22 -29.48
C LEU A 1216 -23.38 -17.96 -30.14
N HIS A 1217 -24.34 -18.46 -29.35
CA HIS A 1217 -25.63 -18.93 -29.83
C HIS A 1217 -26.78 -17.92 -29.58
N ALA A 1218 -26.48 -16.75 -29.01
CA ALA A 1218 -27.42 -15.66 -28.73
C ALA A 1218 -27.14 -14.37 -29.53
N GLN A 1219 -26.16 -14.43 -30.45
CA GLN A 1219 -25.87 -13.45 -31.51
C GLN A 1219 -26.05 -14.10 -32.88
#